data_AF-A0A5E4YR04-F1
#
_entry.id   AF-A0A5E4YR04-F1
#
_cell.length_a   1.000
_cell.length_b   1.000
_cell.length_c   1.000
_cell.angle_alpha   90.00
_cell.angle_beta   90.00
_cell.angle_gamma   90.00
#
_symmetry.space_group_name_H-M   'P 1'
#
loop_
_entity.id
_entity.type
_entity.pdbx_description
1 polymer ?
#
loop_
_entity_poly.entity_id
_entity_poly.type
_entity_poly.pdbx_seq_one_letter_code
_entity_poly.pdbx_strand_id
1 'polypeptide(L)'
;MLALYIALALGLPRPYWAMATVYIVSHPLTGATRSKALYRVLGTLLGAAASIVFVPALVNTPELLMAAVGLWTGTLLYISLLHRSPRSYVFLLASYTLPLIALPAVGTPDGIFDIAVARSEEIILGIVCASVVGAIILPTSVAKVLHDRSGRWLVDAARWTMDMLSADPDGKAARHMSRHRMAADILALDQLISQLSYDADTSARVRDAQELRGRMTMMMPVLSTVASLVQTLRQHPQGAPEALEAKMADVVAWLRQGAPSPAPAHLLKPAALPGEASDWYAALVSATEDRLRSLVQLWQDCVSLQRRFGQTDDAPEWKPAFPYWELGGARHYDHGLLLFSTVSAALCTFLMGMAWIYTGWNDGAAGVSLGAVACCFFAAMDEPAPFIRSFFWATAVCVVFAAVYVFFILTNAHDFGLLVAMFAVPYLLLGTFIPQPRFTMVAMLVAVNTASFVGIQGGYSADFSAFFNSNIAGLAGVLFALLWTLQTRPFGTRVAMRRLIHSSWRDIAKNAVGRSVAEHGRLRARLLDRLGQLVPRLAASESETSSDGFTEVRVELSALALQRELPHLNSSQRDAVQAVLTDVARFYQSRLDEQVSQPDTTLHDKLLGAVRSLVAHSDQASRSARASLMDIHVALFPATRPESAQ
;
A
#
# COMPACT_ATOMS: atom_id res chain seq x y z
N MET A 1 -9.69 -20.55 22.42
CA MET A 1 -10.15 -21.52 23.44
C MET A 1 -11.64 -21.77 23.34
N LEU A 2 -12.52 -20.75 23.43
CA LEU A 2 -13.98 -20.94 23.24
C LEU A 2 -14.34 -21.73 21.95
N ALA A 3 -13.77 -21.33 20.80
CA ALA A 3 -14.01 -22.03 19.54
C ALA A 3 -13.55 -23.51 19.55
N LEU A 4 -12.43 -23.79 20.23
CA LEU A 4 -11.90 -25.15 20.36
C LEU A 4 -12.80 -26.01 21.25
N TYR A 5 -13.30 -25.44 22.36
CA TYR A 5 -14.24 -26.10 23.26
C TYR A 5 -15.52 -26.52 22.52
N ILE A 6 -16.15 -25.57 21.81
CA ILE A 6 -17.39 -25.84 21.08
C ILE A 6 -17.14 -26.86 19.96
N ALA A 7 -16.01 -26.77 19.25
CA ALA A 7 -15.69 -27.72 18.18
C ALA A 7 -15.53 -29.15 18.69
N LEU A 8 -14.84 -29.33 19.83
CA LEU A 8 -14.70 -30.62 20.50
C LEU A 8 -16.04 -31.13 21.04
N ALA A 9 -16.86 -30.25 21.64
CA ALA A 9 -18.17 -30.61 22.18
C ALA A 9 -19.17 -31.05 21.08
N LEU A 10 -19.07 -30.47 19.89
CA LEU A 10 -19.86 -30.88 18.72
C LEU A 10 -19.30 -32.14 18.02
N GLY A 11 -18.14 -32.64 18.44
CA GLY A 11 -17.49 -33.80 17.82
C GLY A 11 -16.95 -33.53 16.41
N LEU A 12 -16.58 -32.29 16.10
CA LEU A 12 -16.00 -31.96 14.78
C LEU A 12 -14.67 -32.70 14.57
N PRO A 13 -14.37 -33.18 13.35
CA PRO A 13 -13.23 -34.07 13.13
C PRO A 13 -11.87 -33.37 13.27
N ARG A 14 -11.78 -32.07 12.96
CA ARG A 14 -10.52 -31.29 12.90
C ARG A 14 -10.67 -29.93 13.61
N PRO A 15 -10.91 -29.91 14.94
CA PRO A 15 -11.20 -28.71 15.72
C PRO A 15 -10.09 -27.64 15.68
N TYR A 16 -8.86 -28.01 15.29
CA TYR A 16 -7.77 -27.05 15.11
C TYR A 16 -8.06 -25.97 14.06
N TRP A 17 -8.90 -26.22 13.04
CA TRP A 17 -9.27 -25.20 12.06
C TRP A 17 -10.11 -24.08 12.65
N ALA A 18 -10.99 -24.38 13.61
CA ALA A 18 -11.76 -23.38 14.33
C ALA A 18 -10.82 -22.45 15.12
N MET A 19 -9.82 -23.02 15.80
CA MET A 19 -8.81 -22.27 16.54
C MET A 19 -7.90 -21.44 15.63
N ALA A 20 -7.36 -22.02 14.56
CA ALA A 20 -6.52 -21.31 13.60
C ALA A 20 -7.29 -20.15 12.92
N THR A 21 -8.58 -20.35 12.68
CA THR A 21 -9.45 -19.33 12.10
C THR A 21 -9.61 -18.10 12.98
N VAL A 22 -9.75 -18.29 14.29
CA VAL A 22 -9.82 -17.17 15.25
C VAL A 22 -8.58 -16.29 15.11
N TYR A 23 -7.38 -16.86 15.07
CA TYR A 23 -6.15 -16.08 14.93
C TYR A 23 -6.08 -15.31 13.61
N ILE A 24 -6.51 -15.94 12.51
CA ILE A 24 -6.43 -15.31 11.18
C ILE A 24 -7.43 -14.18 11.05
N VAL A 25 -8.64 -14.33 11.59
CA VAL A 25 -9.71 -13.35 11.43
C VAL A 25 -9.62 -12.25 12.48
N SER A 26 -9.04 -12.53 13.65
CA SER A 26 -8.86 -11.54 14.71
C SER A 26 -8.04 -10.35 14.21
N HIS A 27 -8.65 -9.17 14.29
CA HIS A 27 -7.99 -7.90 14.00
C HIS A 27 -8.35 -6.91 15.10
N PRO A 28 -7.45 -5.99 15.50
CA PRO A 28 -7.75 -4.96 16.51
C PRO A 28 -8.94 -4.05 16.18
N LEU A 29 -9.39 -4.07 14.92
CA LEU A 29 -10.48 -3.25 14.41
C LEU A 29 -11.69 -4.14 14.11
N THR A 30 -12.83 -3.83 14.73
CA THR A 30 -14.05 -4.65 14.63
C THR A 30 -14.62 -4.69 13.21
N GLY A 31 -14.62 -3.56 12.49
CA GLY A 31 -15.05 -3.51 11.08
C GLY A 31 -14.19 -4.35 10.14
N ALA A 32 -12.88 -4.39 10.38
CA ALA A 32 -11.94 -5.24 9.64
C ALA A 32 -12.18 -6.74 9.94
N THR A 33 -12.52 -7.07 11.18
CA THR A 33 -12.83 -8.45 11.60
C THR A 33 -14.09 -8.97 10.89
N ARG A 34 -15.16 -8.16 10.79
CA ARG A 34 -16.43 -8.55 10.13
C ARG A 34 -16.29 -8.81 8.63
N SER A 35 -15.62 -7.92 7.91
CA SER A 35 -15.40 -8.08 6.47
C SER A 35 -14.46 -9.25 6.16
N LYS A 36 -13.34 -9.37 6.90
CA LYS A 36 -12.40 -10.49 6.76
C LYS A 36 -13.06 -11.83 7.10
N ALA A 37 -13.95 -11.87 8.09
CA ALA A 37 -14.77 -13.01 8.43
C ALA A 37 -15.67 -13.43 7.25
N LEU A 38 -16.49 -12.51 6.71
CA LEU A 38 -17.39 -12.82 5.60
C LEU A 38 -16.63 -13.35 4.37
N TYR A 39 -15.54 -12.66 4.00
CA TYR A 39 -14.72 -13.08 2.87
C TYR A 39 -14.03 -14.42 3.11
N ARG A 40 -13.72 -14.73 4.38
CA ARG A 40 -13.22 -16.04 4.73
C ARG A 40 -14.25 -17.14 4.51
N VAL A 41 -15.49 -16.93 4.93
CA VAL A 41 -16.57 -17.89 4.69
C VAL A 41 -16.73 -18.12 3.20
N LEU A 42 -16.90 -17.04 2.41
CA LEU A 42 -17.11 -17.14 0.97
C LEU A 42 -15.95 -17.83 0.25
N GLY A 43 -14.70 -17.48 0.56
CA GLY A 43 -13.54 -18.11 -0.08
C GLY A 43 -13.38 -19.58 0.29
N THR A 44 -13.69 -19.93 1.55
CA THR A 44 -13.67 -21.33 2.00
C THR A 44 -14.73 -22.16 1.27
N LEU A 45 -15.97 -21.66 1.23
CA LEU A 45 -17.07 -22.34 0.55
C LEU A 45 -16.80 -22.52 -0.94
N LEU A 46 -16.21 -21.51 -1.60
CA LEU A 46 -15.88 -21.56 -3.02
C LEU A 46 -14.75 -22.58 -3.31
N GLY A 47 -13.73 -22.65 -2.45
CA GLY A 47 -12.69 -23.68 -2.55
C GLY A 47 -13.18 -25.10 -2.20
N ALA A 48 -14.07 -25.22 -1.22
CA ALA A 48 -14.70 -26.47 -0.81
C ALA A 48 -15.60 -27.03 -1.91
N ALA A 49 -16.47 -26.20 -2.49
CA ALA A 49 -17.33 -26.57 -3.62
C ALA A 49 -16.50 -27.05 -4.82
N ALA A 50 -15.42 -26.33 -5.16
CA ALA A 50 -14.53 -26.75 -6.24
C ALA A 50 -13.81 -28.09 -5.94
N SER A 51 -13.50 -28.38 -4.67
CA SER A 51 -12.90 -29.66 -4.27
C SER A 51 -13.88 -30.82 -4.48
N ILE A 52 -15.15 -30.62 -4.11
CA ILE A 52 -16.23 -31.60 -4.30
C ILE A 52 -16.48 -31.87 -5.79
N VAL A 53 -16.29 -30.87 -6.66
CA VAL A 53 -16.44 -31.03 -8.11
C VAL A 53 -15.22 -31.71 -8.74
N PHE A 54 -14.00 -31.24 -8.43
CA PHE A 54 -12.80 -31.70 -9.12
C PHE A 54 -12.30 -33.06 -8.66
N VAL A 55 -12.34 -33.38 -7.36
CA VAL A 55 -11.77 -34.63 -6.85
C VAL A 55 -12.50 -35.85 -7.41
N PRO A 56 -13.83 -36.00 -7.29
CA PRO A 56 -14.52 -37.19 -7.82
C PRO A 56 -14.40 -37.30 -9.35
N ALA A 57 -14.36 -36.17 -10.06
CA ALA A 57 -14.30 -36.17 -11.52
C ALA A 57 -12.91 -36.52 -12.08
N LEU A 58 -11.83 -36.19 -11.36
CA LEU A 58 -10.46 -36.23 -11.88
C LEU A 58 -9.52 -37.14 -11.09
N VAL A 59 -9.98 -37.77 -9.99
CA VAL A 59 -9.11 -38.63 -9.16
C VAL A 59 -8.49 -39.80 -9.93
N ASN A 60 -9.19 -40.32 -10.94
CA ASN A 60 -8.69 -41.41 -11.78
C ASN A 60 -7.55 -40.98 -12.73
N THR A 61 -7.33 -39.67 -12.90
CA THR A 61 -6.25 -39.10 -13.72
C THR A 61 -5.46 -38.05 -12.91
N PRO A 62 -4.55 -38.48 -12.00
CA PRO A 62 -3.88 -37.58 -11.05
C PRO A 62 -3.14 -36.41 -11.71
N GLU A 63 -2.58 -36.61 -12.90
CA GLU A 63 -1.91 -35.56 -13.67
C GLU A 63 -2.88 -34.43 -14.06
N LEU A 64 -4.08 -34.80 -14.50
CA LEU A 64 -5.14 -33.87 -14.90
C LEU A 64 -5.76 -33.18 -13.67
N LEU A 65 -5.91 -33.89 -12.55
CA LEU A 65 -6.31 -33.29 -11.27
C LEU A 65 -5.32 -32.20 -10.85
N MET A 66 -4.01 -32.47 -10.91
CA MET A 66 -2.99 -31.47 -10.58
C MET A 66 -2.98 -30.29 -11.55
N ALA A 67 -3.22 -30.52 -12.85
CA ALA A 67 -3.39 -29.44 -13.83
C ALA A 67 -4.61 -28.57 -13.49
N ALA A 68 -5.74 -29.17 -13.11
CA ALA A 68 -6.95 -28.45 -12.70
C ALA A 68 -6.72 -27.62 -11.42
N VAL A 69 -6.04 -28.19 -10.41
CA VAL A 69 -5.65 -27.49 -9.18
C VAL A 69 -4.70 -26.32 -9.49
N GLY A 70 -3.70 -26.51 -10.35
CA GLY A 70 -2.79 -25.45 -10.80
C GLY A 70 -3.53 -24.32 -11.55
N LEU A 71 -4.43 -24.67 -12.47
CA LEU A 71 -5.19 -23.69 -13.24
C LEU A 71 -6.19 -22.91 -12.37
N TRP A 72 -6.87 -23.57 -11.45
CA TRP A 72 -7.74 -22.93 -10.46
C TRP A 72 -6.96 -21.97 -9.56
N THR A 73 -5.87 -22.43 -8.97
CA THR A 73 -5.02 -21.64 -8.07
C THR A 73 -4.51 -20.38 -8.79
N GLY A 74 -3.98 -20.53 -10.00
CA GLY A 74 -3.51 -19.41 -10.82
C GLY A 74 -4.61 -18.43 -11.23
N THR A 75 -5.77 -18.92 -11.67
CA THR A 75 -6.88 -18.08 -12.14
C THR A 75 -7.48 -17.25 -11.01
N LEU A 76 -7.75 -17.86 -9.85
CA LEU A 76 -8.27 -17.14 -8.70
C LEU A 76 -7.23 -16.20 -8.08
N LEU A 77 -5.95 -16.57 -8.09
CA LEU A 77 -4.87 -15.67 -7.71
C LEU A 77 -4.82 -14.47 -8.66
N TYR A 78 -5.01 -14.65 -9.96
CA TYR A 78 -5.04 -13.55 -10.94
C TYR A 78 -6.20 -12.59 -10.67
N ILE A 79 -7.41 -13.11 -10.44
CA ILE A 79 -8.59 -12.31 -10.09
C ILE A 79 -8.38 -11.59 -8.74
N SER A 80 -7.73 -12.26 -7.79
CA SER A 80 -7.36 -11.68 -6.49
C SER A 80 -6.43 -10.48 -6.65
N LEU A 81 -5.34 -10.62 -7.42
CA LEU A 81 -4.39 -9.53 -7.63
C LEU A 81 -4.97 -8.39 -8.48
N LEU A 82 -5.94 -8.69 -9.35
CA LEU A 82 -6.67 -7.68 -10.13
C LEU A 82 -7.57 -6.82 -9.23
N HIS A 83 -8.15 -7.39 -8.17
CA HIS A 83 -8.97 -6.65 -7.22
C HIS A 83 -8.13 -6.09 -6.06
N ARG A 84 -7.66 -4.84 -6.14
CA ARG A 84 -7.00 -4.14 -4.99
C ARG A 84 -7.98 -3.73 -3.87
N SER A 85 -9.07 -4.45 -3.69
CA SER A 85 -10.04 -4.24 -2.61
C SER A 85 -10.04 -5.47 -1.70
N PRO A 86 -10.38 -5.36 -0.41
CA PRO A 86 -10.48 -6.50 0.50
C PRO A 86 -11.32 -7.70 0.02
N ARG A 87 -12.21 -7.52 -0.97
CA ARG A 87 -12.89 -8.63 -1.67
C ARG A 87 -11.93 -9.62 -2.33
N SER A 88 -10.72 -9.22 -2.70
CA SER A 88 -9.70 -10.13 -3.25
C SER A 88 -9.30 -11.24 -2.32
N TYR A 89 -9.52 -11.05 -1.02
CA TYR A 89 -9.30 -12.08 -0.02
C TYR A 89 -10.19 -13.31 -0.25
N VAL A 90 -11.40 -13.15 -0.81
CA VAL A 90 -12.28 -14.29 -1.20
C VAL A 90 -11.56 -15.17 -2.22
N PHE A 91 -11.07 -14.55 -3.30
CA PHE A 91 -10.39 -15.26 -4.39
C PHE A 91 -9.04 -15.81 -3.95
N LEU A 92 -8.28 -15.07 -3.13
CA LEU A 92 -7.03 -15.55 -2.56
C LEU A 92 -7.25 -16.79 -1.70
N LEU A 93 -8.24 -16.75 -0.80
CA LEU A 93 -8.55 -17.87 0.07
C LEU A 93 -9.04 -19.08 -0.73
N ALA A 94 -9.93 -18.86 -1.69
CA ALA A 94 -10.44 -19.92 -2.54
C ALA A 94 -9.34 -20.60 -3.39
N SER A 95 -8.30 -19.84 -3.79
CA SER A 95 -7.19 -20.39 -4.58
C SER A 95 -6.42 -21.45 -3.79
N TYR A 96 -6.03 -21.19 -2.54
CA TYR A 96 -5.26 -22.13 -1.74
C TYR A 96 -6.13 -23.11 -0.93
N THR A 97 -7.42 -22.82 -0.72
CA THR A 97 -8.33 -23.73 -0.01
C THR A 97 -8.61 -25.00 -0.82
N LEU A 98 -8.71 -24.90 -2.16
CA LEU A 98 -8.88 -26.08 -3.02
C LEU A 98 -7.74 -27.10 -2.80
N PRO A 99 -6.45 -26.79 -2.98
CA PRO A 99 -5.35 -27.72 -2.69
C PRO A 99 -5.38 -28.28 -1.27
N LEU A 100 -5.73 -27.47 -0.27
CA LEU A 100 -5.76 -27.89 1.13
C LEU A 100 -6.88 -28.89 1.46
N ILE A 101 -7.97 -28.94 0.67
CA ILE A 101 -9.08 -29.89 0.85
C ILE A 101 -8.90 -31.07 -0.10
N ALA A 102 -8.61 -30.79 -1.38
CA ALA A 102 -8.57 -31.79 -2.43
C ALA A 102 -7.42 -32.79 -2.26
N LEU A 103 -6.19 -32.32 -1.99
CA LEU A 103 -5.00 -33.18 -2.02
C LEU A 103 -4.97 -34.24 -0.90
N PRO A 104 -5.33 -33.91 0.36
CA PRO A 104 -5.42 -34.92 1.41
C PRO A 104 -6.54 -35.95 1.19
N ALA A 105 -7.54 -35.63 0.37
CA ALA A 105 -8.70 -36.48 0.12
C ALA A 105 -8.53 -37.41 -1.10
N VAL A 106 -7.42 -37.32 -1.83
CA VAL A 106 -7.16 -38.15 -3.03
C VAL A 106 -7.17 -39.65 -2.71
N GLY A 107 -6.72 -40.03 -1.51
CA GLY A 107 -6.75 -41.43 -1.06
C GLY A 107 -8.12 -41.93 -0.61
N THR A 108 -9.08 -41.03 -0.35
CA THR A 108 -10.44 -41.36 0.11
C THR A 108 -11.47 -40.46 -0.58
N PRO A 109 -11.71 -40.63 -1.90
CA PRO A 109 -12.52 -39.70 -2.69
C PRO A 109 -13.97 -39.61 -2.22
N ASP A 110 -14.53 -40.72 -1.71
CA ASP A 110 -15.90 -40.79 -1.21
C ASP A 110 -16.14 -39.87 0.00
N GLY A 111 -15.10 -39.61 0.80
CA GLY A 111 -15.16 -38.74 1.98
C GLY A 111 -14.99 -37.25 1.69
N ILE A 112 -14.82 -36.83 0.43
CA ILE A 112 -14.53 -35.43 0.09
C ILE A 112 -15.63 -34.48 0.55
N PHE A 113 -16.90 -34.91 0.46
CA PHE A 113 -18.05 -34.12 0.87
C PHE A 113 -18.00 -33.83 2.37
N ASP A 114 -17.80 -34.86 3.19
CA ASP A 114 -17.74 -34.73 4.65
C ASP A 114 -16.54 -33.88 5.09
N ILE A 115 -15.38 -34.06 4.45
CA ILE A 115 -14.18 -33.24 4.70
C ILE A 115 -14.45 -31.76 4.39
N ALA A 116 -15.13 -31.48 3.27
CA ALA A 116 -15.43 -30.12 2.83
C ALA A 116 -16.47 -29.43 3.75
N VAL A 117 -17.51 -30.17 4.17
CA VAL A 117 -18.53 -29.68 5.11
C VAL A 117 -17.91 -29.41 6.48
N ALA A 118 -17.18 -30.38 7.06
CA ALA A 118 -16.55 -30.24 8.37
C ALA A 118 -15.63 -29.01 8.42
N ARG A 119 -14.81 -28.80 7.38
CA ARG A 119 -13.93 -27.64 7.31
C ARG A 119 -14.71 -26.32 7.23
N SER A 120 -15.83 -26.30 6.54
CA SER A 120 -16.69 -25.13 6.44
C SER A 120 -17.31 -24.80 7.80
N GLU A 121 -17.81 -25.81 8.51
CA GLU A 121 -18.39 -25.68 9.86
C GLU A 121 -17.35 -25.20 10.88
N GLU A 122 -16.16 -25.79 10.90
CA GLU A 122 -15.06 -25.41 11.80
C GLU A 122 -14.62 -23.96 11.59
N ILE A 123 -14.51 -23.53 10.33
CA ILE A 123 -14.14 -22.14 10.00
C ILE A 123 -15.25 -21.17 10.39
N ILE A 124 -16.52 -21.50 10.11
CA ILE A 124 -17.68 -20.67 10.49
C ILE A 124 -17.76 -20.54 12.02
N LEU A 125 -17.58 -21.65 12.75
CA LEU A 125 -17.60 -21.66 14.21
C LEU A 125 -16.49 -20.77 14.78
N GLY A 126 -15.27 -20.86 14.26
CA GLY A 126 -14.15 -19.99 14.64
C GLY A 126 -14.47 -18.52 14.41
N ILE A 127 -15.10 -18.19 13.28
CA ILE A 127 -15.52 -16.82 12.93
C ILE A 127 -16.59 -16.30 13.89
N VAL A 128 -17.62 -17.10 14.18
CA VAL A 128 -18.71 -16.71 15.10
C VAL A 128 -18.13 -16.44 16.48
N CYS A 129 -17.28 -17.34 17.00
CA CYS A 129 -16.62 -17.15 18.28
C CYS A 129 -15.75 -15.89 18.32
N ALA A 130 -14.91 -15.66 17.30
CA ALA A 130 -14.06 -14.48 17.23
C ALA A 130 -14.88 -13.18 17.15
N SER A 131 -15.99 -13.20 16.38
CA SER A 131 -16.86 -12.04 16.19
C SER A 131 -17.61 -11.68 17.47
N VAL A 132 -18.15 -12.67 18.19
CA VAL A 132 -18.85 -12.46 19.47
C VAL A 132 -17.89 -11.92 20.53
N VAL A 133 -16.71 -12.55 20.69
CA VAL A 133 -15.71 -12.11 21.67
C VAL A 133 -15.19 -10.71 21.34
N GLY A 134 -14.89 -10.43 20.06
CA GLY A 134 -14.41 -9.12 19.61
C GLY A 134 -15.45 -8.01 19.77
N ALA A 135 -16.74 -8.32 19.61
CA ALA A 135 -17.83 -7.36 19.80
C ALA A 135 -18.07 -7.01 21.27
N ILE A 136 -17.92 -7.98 22.19
CA ILE A 136 -18.22 -7.80 23.61
C ILE A 136 -17.05 -7.17 24.37
N ILE A 137 -15.81 -7.60 24.11
CA ILE A 137 -14.67 -7.26 24.97
C ILE A 137 -14.03 -5.91 24.59
N LEU A 138 -13.81 -5.61 23.30
CA LEU A 138 -13.03 -4.43 22.86
C LEU A 138 -13.53 -3.85 21.51
N PRO A 139 -14.72 -3.21 21.48
CA PRO A 139 -15.20 -2.54 20.26
C PRO A 139 -14.38 -1.27 19.97
N THR A 140 -13.29 -1.40 19.21
CA THR A 140 -12.52 -0.25 18.74
C THR A 140 -13.00 0.16 17.34
N SER A 141 -13.53 1.38 17.23
CA SER A 141 -13.99 1.94 15.95
C SER A 141 -12.81 2.28 15.01
N VAL A 142 -12.92 1.87 13.74
CA VAL A 142 -11.97 2.23 12.67
C VAL A 142 -11.89 3.75 12.49
N ALA A 143 -13.03 4.44 12.59
CA ALA A 143 -13.10 5.89 12.42
C ALA A 143 -12.26 6.64 13.46
N LYS A 144 -12.28 6.19 14.72
CA LYS A 144 -11.46 6.79 15.79
C LYS A 144 -9.97 6.63 15.51
N VAL A 145 -9.55 5.43 15.12
CA VAL A 145 -8.12 5.16 14.80
C VAL A 145 -7.66 5.96 13.59
N LEU A 146 -8.52 6.12 12.57
CA LEU A 146 -8.26 6.96 11.40
C LEU A 146 -8.13 8.44 11.80
N HIS A 147 -9.01 8.94 12.68
CA HIS A 147 -8.96 10.31 13.20
C HIS A 147 -7.67 10.58 13.99
N ASP A 148 -7.29 9.69 14.91
CA ASP A 148 -6.08 9.82 15.73
C ASP A 148 -4.81 9.75 14.89
N ARG A 149 -4.81 8.93 13.83
CA ARG A 149 -3.66 8.79 12.93
C ARG A 149 -3.51 9.97 11.98
N SER A 150 -4.60 10.44 11.39
CA SER A 150 -4.59 11.66 10.57
C SER A 150 -4.19 12.89 11.38
N GLY A 151 -4.57 12.96 12.66
CA GLY A 151 -4.16 14.04 13.57
C GLY A 151 -2.65 14.03 13.84
N ARG A 152 -2.09 12.86 14.13
CA ARG A 152 -0.63 12.69 14.26
C ARG A 152 0.11 13.11 13.00
N TRP A 153 -0.39 12.71 11.83
CA TRP A 153 0.21 13.13 10.56
C TRP A 153 0.17 14.64 10.37
N LEU A 154 -0.94 15.32 10.72
CA LEU A 154 -1.04 16.78 10.61
C LEU A 154 -0.07 17.50 11.55
N VAL A 155 0.16 16.96 12.75
CA VAL A 155 1.16 17.50 13.69
C VAL A 155 2.58 17.32 13.15
N ASP A 156 2.88 16.19 12.53
CA ASP A 156 4.18 15.94 11.89
C ASP A 156 4.39 16.84 10.67
N ALA A 157 3.35 17.00 9.83
CA ALA A 157 3.35 17.95 8.72
C ALA A 157 3.55 19.39 9.21
N ALA A 158 3.00 19.76 10.37
CA ALA A 158 3.05 21.12 10.89
C ALA A 158 4.47 21.44 11.33
N ARG A 159 5.09 20.50 12.06
CA ARG A 159 6.50 20.57 12.44
C ARG A 159 7.38 20.74 11.21
N TRP A 160 7.21 19.90 10.19
CA TRP A 160 8.02 20.01 8.98
C TRP A 160 7.83 21.34 8.24
N THR A 161 6.59 21.85 8.16
CA THR A 161 6.29 23.15 7.55
C THR A 161 6.95 24.29 8.33
N MET A 162 6.87 24.25 9.67
CA MET A 162 7.49 25.25 10.54
C MET A 162 9.02 25.25 10.40
N ASP A 163 9.65 24.09 10.41
CA ASP A 163 11.10 23.95 10.24
C ASP A 163 11.54 24.53 8.89
N MET A 164 10.77 24.28 7.84
CA MET A 164 11.07 24.73 6.49
C MET A 164 10.88 26.25 6.28
N LEU A 165 9.87 26.83 6.93
CA LEU A 165 9.64 28.27 6.92
C LEU A 165 10.55 29.02 7.90
N SER A 166 11.13 28.33 8.89
CA SER A 166 12.14 28.90 9.79
C SER A 166 13.49 29.10 9.09
N ALA A 167 14.30 30.07 9.54
CA ALA A 167 15.58 30.42 8.92
C ALA A 167 16.75 29.48 9.28
N ASP A 168 16.50 28.36 9.96
CA ASP A 168 17.54 27.51 10.55
C ASP A 168 18.25 26.60 9.50
N PRO A 169 19.57 26.73 9.29
CA PRO A 169 20.33 25.90 8.36
C PRO A 169 20.49 24.42 8.78
N ASP A 170 20.39 24.07 10.07
CA ASP A 170 20.65 22.71 10.58
C ASP A 170 19.50 21.71 10.31
N GLY A 171 18.33 22.19 9.86
CA GLY A 171 17.15 21.36 9.60
C GLY A 171 17.25 20.41 8.40
N LYS A 172 18.38 20.28 7.69
CA LYS A 172 18.51 19.42 6.48
C LYS A 172 18.30 17.93 6.77
N ALA A 173 18.91 17.39 7.81
CA ALA A 173 18.77 15.97 8.16
C ALA A 173 17.36 15.62 8.69
N ALA A 174 16.77 16.50 9.51
CA ALA A 174 15.40 16.35 10.01
C ALA A 174 14.34 16.38 8.88
N ARG A 175 14.59 17.15 7.80
CA ARG A 175 13.72 17.23 6.62
C ARG A 175 13.56 15.89 5.90
N HIS A 176 14.63 15.12 5.72
CA HIS A 176 14.57 13.85 4.97
C HIS A 176 13.85 12.74 5.77
N MET A 177 14.16 12.60 7.05
CA MET A 177 13.53 11.60 7.94
C MET A 177 12.01 11.83 8.06
N SER A 178 11.59 13.08 8.17
CA SER A 178 10.17 13.46 8.30
C SER A 178 9.37 13.14 7.03
N ARG A 179 9.97 13.32 5.84
CA ARG A 179 9.33 12.99 4.55
C ARG A 179 9.00 11.52 4.41
N HIS A 180 9.92 10.62 4.78
CA HIS A 180 9.71 9.17 4.68
C HIS A 180 8.62 8.71 5.63
N ARG A 181 8.59 9.26 6.86
CA ARG A 181 7.56 8.97 7.86
C ARG A 181 6.17 9.41 7.42
N MET A 182 6.01 10.65 6.95
CA MET A 182 4.72 11.17 6.48
C MET A 182 4.15 10.35 5.31
N ALA A 183 5.04 9.89 4.43
CA ALA A 183 4.67 9.09 3.28
C ALA A 183 4.24 7.66 3.70
N ALA A 184 4.92 7.06 4.69
CA ALA A 184 4.51 5.78 5.29
C ALA A 184 3.16 5.88 6.01
N ASP A 185 2.87 6.99 6.69
CA ASP A 185 1.58 7.20 7.37
C ASP A 185 0.41 7.33 6.38
N ILE A 186 0.61 7.96 5.22
CA ILE A 186 -0.40 8.01 4.15
C ILE A 186 -0.74 6.60 3.65
N LEU A 187 0.26 5.72 3.49
CA LEU A 187 0.02 4.31 3.12
C LEU A 187 -0.78 3.58 4.20
N ALA A 188 -0.42 3.80 5.46
CA ALA A 188 -1.12 3.17 6.59
C ALA A 188 -2.57 3.67 6.72
N LEU A 189 -2.84 4.94 6.38
CA LEU A 189 -4.20 5.48 6.28
C LEU A 189 -4.99 4.85 5.12
N ASP A 190 -4.37 4.60 3.97
CA ASP A 190 -5.05 3.93 2.85
C ASP A 190 -5.58 2.54 3.24
N GLN A 191 -4.78 1.78 3.99
CA GLN A 191 -5.20 0.49 4.55
C GLN A 191 -6.41 0.63 5.48
N LEU A 192 -6.44 1.65 6.34
CA LEU A 192 -7.56 1.92 7.24
C LEU A 192 -8.82 2.40 6.51
N ILE A 193 -8.68 3.23 5.47
CA ILE A 193 -9.79 3.71 4.65
C ILE A 193 -10.43 2.55 3.89
N SER A 194 -9.60 1.64 3.38
CA SER A 194 -10.09 0.41 2.78
C SER A 194 -10.94 -0.39 3.77
N GLN A 195 -10.50 -0.52 5.02
CA GLN A 195 -11.27 -1.19 6.06
C GLN A 195 -12.56 -0.44 6.45
N LEU A 196 -12.54 0.90 6.48
CA LEU A 196 -13.71 1.75 6.78
C LEU A 196 -14.83 1.56 5.75
N SER A 197 -14.49 1.25 4.49
CA SER A 197 -15.49 1.02 3.43
C SER A 197 -16.43 -0.17 3.67
N TYR A 198 -16.20 -0.93 4.74
CA TYR A 198 -16.98 -2.10 5.12
C TYR A 198 -17.78 -1.94 6.42
N ASP A 199 -17.71 -0.80 7.11
CA ASP A 199 -18.65 -0.50 8.20
C ASP A 199 -20.00 -0.08 7.61
N ALA A 200 -21.08 -0.68 8.14
CA ALA A 200 -22.42 -0.72 7.54
C ALA A 200 -23.09 0.67 7.31
N ASP A 201 -22.58 1.76 7.89
CA ASP A 201 -23.24 3.08 7.90
C ASP A 201 -22.36 4.25 7.39
N THR A 202 -21.56 4.03 6.34
CA THR A 202 -20.41 4.95 6.14
C THR A 202 -20.03 5.35 4.71
N SER A 203 -20.93 5.29 3.73
CA SER A 203 -20.57 5.72 2.35
C SER A 203 -20.06 7.18 2.31
N ALA A 204 -20.66 8.07 3.10
CA ALA A 204 -20.25 9.46 3.25
C ALA A 204 -18.86 9.60 3.91
N ARG A 205 -18.59 8.91 5.04
CA ARG A 205 -17.28 9.04 5.70
C ARG A 205 -16.16 8.32 4.94
N VAL A 206 -16.48 7.30 4.14
CA VAL A 206 -15.51 6.69 3.22
C VAL A 206 -15.09 7.68 2.13
N ARG A 207 -16.05 8.40 1.55
CA ARG A 207 -15.78 9.47 0.59
C ARG A 207 -14.93 10.59 1.23
N ASP A 208 -15.32 11.05 2.41
CA ASP A 208 -14.55 12.08 3.12
C ASP A 208 -13.12 11.61 3.43
N ALA A 209 -12.93 10.33 3.77
CA ALA A 209 -11.63 9.74 4.05
C ALA A 209 -10.76 9.60 2.79
N GLN A 210 -11.37 9.24 1.66
CA GLN A 210 -10.69 9.22 0.36
C GLN A 210 -10.28 10.63 -0.07
N GLU A 211 -11.14 11.63 0.13
CA GLU A 211 -10.79 13.04 -0.07
C GLU A 211 -9.63 13.45 0.82
N LEU A 212 -9.69 13.17 2.12
CA LEU A 212 -8.60 13.50 3.05
C LEU A 212 -7.28 12.89 2.60
N ARG A 213 -7.27 11.59 2.27
CA ARG A 213 -6.09 10.90 1.75
C ARG A 213 -5.54 11.58 0.50
N GLY A 214 -6.41 11.95 -0.43
CA GLY A 214 -6.01 12.66 -1.64
C GLY A 214 -5.32 13.99 -1.35
N ARG A 215 -5.90 14.79 -0.45
CA ARG A 215 -5.35 16.09 -0.01
C ARG A 215 -4.01 15.92 0.72
N MET A 216 -3.90 14.93 1.60
CA MET A 216 -2.67 14.58 2.30
C MET A 216 -1.55 14.15 1.33
N THR A 217 -1.90 13.36 0.30
CA THR A 217 -0.94 12.94 -0.74
C THR A 217 -0.41 14.14 -1.52
N MET A 218 -1.26 15.15 -1.77
CA MET A 218 -0.87 16.40 -2.43
C MET A 218 -0.05 17.35 -1.57
N MET A 219 -0.21 17.27 -0.25
CA MET A 219 0.54 18.11 0.67
C MET A 219 2.04 17.90 0.51
N MET A 220 2.46 16.65 0.24
CA MET A 220 3.86 16.29 0.11
C MET A 220 4.56 17.02 -1.07
N PRO A 221 4.07 16.97 -2.33
CA PRO A 221 4.59 17.78 -3.42
C PRO A 221 4.52 19.29 -3.16
N VAL A 222 3.42 19.79 -2.60
CA VAL A 222 3.26 21.24 -2.35
C VAL A 222 4.28 21.72 -1.32
N LEU A 223 4.46 21.00 -0.21
CA LEU A 223 5.47 21.30 0.80
C LEU A 223 6.88 21.27 0.20
N SER A 224 7.19 20.26 -0.60
CA SER A 224 8.49 20.17 -1.29
C SER A 224 8.73 21.36 -2.23
N THR A 225 7.70 21.79 -2.97
CA THR A 225 7.78 22.98 -3.82
C THR A 225 8.01 24.25 -3.03
N VAL A 226 7.24 24.49 -1.95
CA VAL A 226 7.45 25.66 -1.08
C VAL A 226 8.85 25.60 -0.47
N ALA A 227 9.36 24.42 -0.09
CA ALA A 227 10.71 24.25 0.44
C ALA A 227 11.77 24.75 -0.53
N SER A 228 11.67 24.30 -1.78
CA SER A 228 12.64 24.69 -2.81
C SER A 228 12.52 26.17 -3.16
N LEU A 229 11.29 26.71 -3.28
CA LEU A 229 11.08 28.12 -3.58
C LEU A 229 11.63 29.04 -2.47
N VAL A 230 11.31 28.74 -1.20
CA VAL A 230 11.81 29.50 -0.05
C VAL A 230 13.33 29.41 0.06
N GLN A 231 13.90 28.23 -0.17
CA GLN A 231 15.35 28.06 -0.17
C GLN A 231 16.01 28.88 -1.28
N THR A 232 15.51 28.80 -2.51
CA THR A 232 16.02 29.57 -3.65
C THR A 232 15.88 31.07 -3.40
N LEU A 233 14.77 31.51 -2.80
CA LEU A 233 14.52 32.91 -2.46
C LEU A 233 15.52 33.42 -1.40
N ARG A 234 15.77 32.65 -0.35
CA ARG A 234 16.74 33.01 0.71
C ARG A 234 18.20 33.00 0.23
N GLN A 235 18.51 32.17 -0.76
CA GLN A 235 19.84 32.14 -1.39
C GLN A 235 20.04 33.27 -2.41
N HIS A 236 18.97 33.94 -2.83
CA HIS A 236 19.07 35.07 -3.75
C HIS A 236 19.71 36.28 -3.05
N PRO A 237 20.54 37.09 -3.73
CA PRO A 237 21.21 38.25 -3.11
C PRO A 237 20.26 39.28 -2.48
N GLN A 238 19.02 39.37 -2.97
CA GLN A 238 18.00 40.28 -2.46
C GLN A 238 17.24 39.74 -1.24
N GLY A 239 17.46 38.47 -0.87
CA GLY A 239 16.78 37.80 0.25
C GLY A 239 15.27 37.63 0.03
N ALA A 240 14.53 37.31 1.10
CA ALA A 240 13.07 37.27 1.07
C ALA A 240 12.50 38.66 1.44
N PRO A 241 11.50 39.20 0.71
CA PRO A 241 10.86 40.46 1.08
C PRO A 241 10.23 40.41 2.47
N GLU A 242 10.28 41.51 3.22
CA GLU A 242 9.71 41.60 4.58
C GLU A 242 8.22 41.20 4.62
N ALA A 243 7.43 41.58 3.62
CA ALA A 243 6.02 41.20 3.52
C ALA A 243 5.81 39.69 3.38
N LEU A 244 6.71 39.00 2.67
CA LEU A 244 6.66 37.54 2.49
C LEU A 244 7.17 36.81 3.73
N GLU A 245 8.24 37.30 4.37
CA GLU A 245 8.70 36.77 5.67
C GLU A 245 7.61 36.93 6.75
N ALA A 246 6.92 38.08 6.81
CA ALA A 246 5.77 38.27 7.68
C ALA A 246 4.65 37.26 7.39
N LYS A 247 4.31 37.05 6.11
CA LYS A 247 3.30 36.05 5.70
C LYS A 247 3.71 34.62 6.08
N MET A 248 4.99 34.26 5.94
CA MET A 248 5.51 32.96 6.37
C MET A 248 5.44 32.80 7.90
N ALA A 249 5.76 33.86 8.65
CA ALA A 249 5.61 33.88 10.11
C ALA A 249 4.15 33.75 10.56
N ASP A 250 3.20 34.41 9.87
CA ASP A 250 1.77 34.27 10.13
C ASP A 250 1.26 32.84 9.88
N VAL A 251 1.76 32.18 8.81
CA VAL A 251 1.47 30.76 8.57
C VAL A 251 2.01 29.88 9.69
N VAL A 252 3.24 30.11 10.15
CA VAL A 252 3.83 29.38 11.30
C VAL A 252 3.02 29.60 12.57
N ALA A 253 2.61 30.83 12.87
CA ALA A 253 1.79 31.16 14.03
C ALA A 253 0.42 30.48 13.97
N TRP A 254 -0.22 30.47 12.79
CA TRP A 254 -1.48 29.76 12.56
C TRP A 254 -1.35 28.24 12.73
N LEU A 255 -0.27 27.64 12.23
CA LEU A 255 0.02 26.20 12.40
C LEU A 255 0.24 25.83 13.87
N ARG A 256 0.93 26.67 14.66
CA ARG A 256 1.15 26.45 16.10
C ARG A 256 -0.15 26.39 16.91
N GLN A 257 -1.19 27.08 16.45
CA GLN A 257 -2.53 27.03 17.06
C GLN A 257 -3.35 25.80 16.64
N GLY A 258 -2.74 24.84 15.93
CA GLY A 258 -3.44 23.67 15.39
C GLY A 258 -4.21 23.99 14.10
N ALA A 259 -3.85 25.07 13.39
CA ALA A 259 -4.45 25.49 12.13
C ALA A 259 -5.98 25.57 12.19
N PRO A 260 -6.54 26.44 13.06
CA PRO A 260 -7.98 26.60 13.16
C PRO A 260 -8.58 26.95 11.78
N SER A 261 -9.57 26.18 11.34
CA SER A 261 -10.37 26.48 10.15
C SER A 261 -11.61 27.30 10.54
N PRO A 262 -11.93 28.41 9.84
CA PRO A 262 -11.25 28.92 8.63
C PRO A 262 -9.93 29.65 8.91
N ALA A 263 -9.00 29.61 7.95
CA ALA A 263 -7.72 30.30 8.00
C ALA A 263 -7.92 31.83 7.86
N PRO A 264 -6.99 32.63 8.41
CA PRO A 264 -7.02 34.08 8.27
C PRO A 264 -7.07 34.54 6.81
N ALA A 265 -7.97 35.49 6.49
CA ALA A 265 -8.20 35.95 5.12
C ALA A 265 -6.96 36.51 4.42
N HIS A 266 -6.02 37.11 5.16
CA HIS A 266 -4.78 37.67 4.59
C HIS A 266 -3.84 36.57 4.03
N LEU A 267 -3.84 35.37 4.61
CA LEU A 267 -3.08 34.22 4.10
C LEU A 267 -3.65 33.71 2.76
N LEU A 268 -4.95 33.90 2.57
CA LEU A 268 -5.68 33.48 1.38
C LEU A 268 -5.67 34.52 0.25
N LYS A 269 -5.13 35.72 0.48
CA LYS A 269 -5.07 36.78 -0.54
C LYS A 269 -4.13 36.42 -1.70
N PRO A 270 -4.56 36.69 -2.95
CA PRO A 270 -3.81 37.20 -4.09
C PRO A 270 -2.30 37.40 -3.91
N ALA A 271 -1.42 36.80 -4.72
CA ALA A 271 -0.08 37.35 -4.81
C ALA A 271 -0.22 38.72 -5.48
N ALA A 272 0.45 39.72 -4.94
CA ALA A 272 0.44 41.04 -5.57
C ALA A 272 1.05 40.92 -6.98
N LEU A 273 0.50 41.67 -7.93
CA LEU A 273 1.07 41.68 -9.28
C LEU A 273 2.49 42.23 -9.20
N PRO A 274 3.49 41.53 -9.74
CA PRO A 274 4.76 42.16 -9.96
C PRO A 274 4.57 43.26 -11.02
N GLY A 275 5.13 44.45 -10.78
CA GLY A 275 4.96 45.60 -11.69
C GLY A 275 5.46 45.31 -13.13
N GLU A 276 5.10 46.17 -14.08
CA GLU A 276 5.35 46.01 -15.53
C GLU A 276 6.84 45.79 -15.91
N ALA A 277 7.78 46.04 -14.99
CA ALA A 277 9.23 45.89 -15.17
C ALA A 277 9.87 44.79 -14.29
N SER A 278 9.17 43.69 -14.01
CA SER A 278 9.62 42.73 -12.99
C SER A 278 10.65 41.69 -13.48
N ASP A 279 11.80 41.68 -12.81
CA ASP A 279 12.84 40.64 -12.86
C ASP A 279 12.37 39.25 -12.39
N TRP A 280 13.18 38.22 -12.70
CA TRP A 280 13.01 36.83 -12.25
C TRP A 280 12.70 36.73 -10.74
N TYR A 281 13.30 37.60 -9.93
CA TYR A 281 13.07 37.68 -8.49
C TYR A 281 11.61 37.93 -8.12
N ALA A 282 10.94 38.86 -8.78
CA ALA A 282 9.55 39.18 -8.48
C ALA A 282 8.58 38.08 -8.99
N ALA A 283 8.96 37.34 -10.04
CA ALA A 283 8.27 36.09 -10.39
C ALA A 283 8.46 34.99 -9.34
N LEU A 284 9.65 34.85 -8.75
CA LEU A 284 9.94 33.91 -7.67
C LEU A 284 9.15 34.24 -6.39
N VAL A 285 9.07 35.52 -6.01
CA VAL A 285 8.26 35.99 -4.87
C VAL A 285 6.79 35.68 -5.09
N SER A 286 6.23 36.04 -6.26
CA SER A 286 4.82 35.77 -6.59
C SER A 286 4.52 34.26 -6.61
N ALA A 287 5.41 33.43 -7.15
CA ALA A 287 5.25 31.98 -7.15
C ALA A 287 5.26 31.41 -5.72
N THR A 288 6.16 31.91 -4.86
CA THR A 288 6.24 31.52 -3.44
C THR A 288 4.96 31.88 -2.70
N GLU A 289 4.42 33.08 -2.90
CA GLU A 289 3.16 33.52 -2.29
C GLU A 289 1.95 32.67 -2.71
N ASP A 290 1.85 32.32 -4.00
CA ASP A 290 0.76 31.49 -4.53
C ASP A 290 0.87 30.03 -4.06
N ARG A 291 2.10 29.50 -3.90
CA ARG A 291 2.32 28.16 -3.34
C ARG A 291 2.07 28.12 -1.83
N LEU A 292 2.42 29.17 -1.10
CA LEU A 292 2.05 29.33 0.30
C LEU A 292 0.52 29.42 0.47
N ARG A 293 -0.19 30.11 -0.42
CA ARG A 293 -1.67 30.10 -0.43
C ARG A 293 -2.22 28.68 -0.66
N SER A 294 -1.69 27.99 -1.67
CA SER A 294 -2.10 26.63 -2.02
C SER A 294 -1.91 25.68 -0.82
N LEU A 295 -0.80 25.85 -0.08
CA LEU A 295 -0.51 25.12 1.14
C LEU A 295 -1.58 25.37 2.22
N VAL A 296 -1.93 26.64 2.48
CA VAL A 296 -2.95 27.01 3.47
C VAL A 296 -4.34 26.45 3.09
N GLN A 297 -4.73 26.55 1.81
CA GLN A 297 -6.00 26.00 1.31
C GLN A 297 -6.08 24.48 1.50
N LEU A 298 -5.01 23.77 1.13
CA LEU A 298 -4.93 22.32 1.27
C LEU A 298 -4.94 21.89 2.73
N TRP A 299 -4.36 22.71 3.61
CA TRP A 299 -4.36 22.47 5.05
C TRP A 299 -5.77 22.62 5.64
N GLN A 300 -6.51 23.65 5.23
CA GLN A 300 -7.91 23.83 5.62
C GLN A 300 -8.79 22.66 5.15
N ASP A 301 -8.56 22.15 3.94
CA ASP A 301 -9.24 20.95 3.42
C ASP A 301 -8.97 19.75 4.34
N CYS A 302 -7.70 19.49 4.69
CA CYS A 302 -7.35 18.38 5.58
C CYS A 302 -7.98 18.52 6.98
N VAL A 303 -7.90 19.69 7.61
CA VAL A 303 -8.45 19.93 8.96
C VAL A 303 -9.98 19.86 8.96
N SER A 304 -10.64 20.41 7.93
CA SER A 304 -12.10 20.37 7.81
C SER A 304 -12.61 18.94 7.60
N LEU A 305 -11.98 18.16 6.71
CA LEU A 305 -12.29 16.75 6.51
C LEU A 305 -12.01 15.93 7.78
N GLN A 306 -10.90 16.19 8.47
CA GLN A 306 -10.56 15.50 9.71
C GLN A 306 -11.63 15.67 10.80
N ARG A 307 -12.15 16.90 10.96
CA ARG A 307 -13.21 17.22 11.94
C ARG A 307 -14.53 16.53 11.61
N ARG A 308 -14.86 16.34 10.32
CA ARG A 308 -16.08 15.65 9.88
C ARG A 308 -16.10 14.17 10.28
N PHE A 309 -14.95 13.50 10.41
CA PHE A 309 -14.92 12.11 10.92
C PHE A 309 -15.39 11.98 12.37
N GLY A 310 -15.32 13.05 13.16
CA GLY A 310 -15.69 13.06 14.57
C GLY A 310 -17.13 13.53 14.85
N GLN A 311 -17.87 13.98 13.85
CA GLN A 311 -19.22 14.53 13.99
C GLN A 311 -20.27 13.62 13.34
N THR A 312 -21.45 13.53 13.95
CA THR A 312 -22.60 12.72 13.49
C THR A 312 -23.17 13.28 12.18
N ASP A 313 -23.88 12.44 11.41
CA ASP A 313 -24.15 12.51 9.96
C ASP A 313 -24.88 13.76 9.38
N ASP A 314 -25.15 14.80 10.16
CA ASP A 314 -25.87 16.02 9.74
C ASP A 314 -24.96 17.20 9.34
N ALA A 315 -23.69 16.94 9.00
CA ALA A 315 -22.78 17.99 8.55
C ALA A 315 -23.07 18.41 7.09
N PRO A 316 -23.19 19.73 6.78
CA PRO A 316 -23.44 20.21 5.42
C PRO A 316 -22.39 19.73 4.41
N GLU A 317 -22.75 19.71 3.13
CA GLU A 317 -21.88 19.27 2.04
C GLU A 317 -20.55 20.03 2.04
N TRP A 318 -19.44 19.28 2.13
CA TRP A 318 -18.11 19.87 2.19
C TRP A 318 -17.73 20.49 0.84
N LYS A 319 -17.29 21.74 0.90
CA LYS A 319 -16.78 22.47 -0.27
C LYS A 319 -15.27 22.58 -0.18
N PRO A 320 -14.52 22.13 -1.20
CA PRO A 320 -13.07 22.22 -1.21
C PRO A 320 -12.62 23.69 -1.27
N ALA A 321 -11.74 24.09 -0.36
CA ALA A 321 -11.05 25.38 -0.41
C ALA A 321 -9.92 25.36 -1.46
N PHE A 322 -9.40 24.18 -1.80
CA PHE A 322 -8.49 23.96 -2.92
C PHE A 322 -9.26 23.41 -4.15
N PRO A 323 -9.72 24.28 -5.08
CA PRO A 323 -10.63 23.91 -6.17
C PRO A 323 -9.95 23.15 -7.32
N TYR A 324 -8.64 22.94 -7.27
CA TYR A 324 -7.86 22.56 -8.45
C TYR A 324 -7.88 21.05 -8.76
N TRP A 325 -8.46 20.21 -7.88
CA TRP A 325 -8.28 18.76 -7.96
C TRP A 325 -9.55 17.95 -7.71
N GLU A 326 -9.99 17.21 -8.74
CA GLU A 326 -10.90 16.08 -8.61
C GLU A 326 -10.07 14.80 -8.48
N LEU A 327 -10.29 14.05 -7.39
CA LEU A 327 -9.67 12.75 -7.18
C LEU A 327 -10.33 11.69 -8.06
N GLY A 328 -9.88 11.59 -9.31
CA GLY A 328 -10.25 10.49 -10.19
C GLY A 328 -9.77 9.14 -9.61
N GLY A 329 -10.56 8.08 -9.81
CA GLY A 329 -10.27 6.72 -9.30
C GLY A 329 -9.49 5.80 -10.25
N ALA A 330 -8.79 6.33 -11.25
CA ALA A 330 -8.12 5.50 -12.26
C ALA A 330 -6.87 4.81 -11.68
N ARG A 331 -6.94 3.49 -11.50
CA ARG A 331 -5.84 2.63 -11.00
C ARG A 331 -5.06 2.02 -12.15
N HIS A 332 -3.73 1.96 -12.05
CA HIS A 332 -2.90 1.29 -13.04
C HIS A 332 -2.61 -0.17 -12.64
N TYR A 333 -2.88 -1.10 -13.55
CA TYR A 333 -2.56 -2.52 -13.41
C TYR A 333 -1.44 -2.90 -14.38
N ASP A 334 -0.35 -3.44 -13.85
CA ASP A 334 0.67 -4.11 -14.67
C ASP A 334 0.21 -5.55 -14.95
N HIS A 335 -0.65 -5.71 -15.95
CA HIS A 335 -1.20 -7.02 -16.33
C HIS A 335 -0.11 -8.05 -16.66
N GLY A 336 1.05 -7.60 -17.16
CA GLY A 336 2.17 -8.49 -17.47
C GLY A 336 2.77 -9.11 -16.22
N LEU A 337 3.06 -8.28 -15.21
CA LEU A 337 3.57 -8.77 -13.92
C LEU A 337 2.53 -9.63 -13.19
N LEU A 338 1.26 -9.24 -13.26
CA LEU A 338 0.14 -10.01 -12.67
C LEU A 338 0.04 -11.41 -13.29
N LEU A 339 0.04 -11.51 -14.63
CA LEU A 339 -0.05 -12.78 -15.34
C LEU A 339 1.17 -13.66 -15.06
N PHE A 340 2.38 -13.07 -15.11
CA PHE A 340 3.61 -13.78 -14.80
C PHE A 340 3.58 -14.37 -13.39
N SER A 341 3.13 -13.58 -12.42
CA SER A 341 3.03 -13.95 -11.02
C SER A 341 2.12 -15.15 -10.80
N THR A 342 0.99 -15.18 -11.50
CA THR A 342 -0.06 -16.18 -11.31
C THR A 342 0.23 -17.45 -12.09
N VAL A 343 0.78 -17.33 -13.30
CA VAL A 343 1.25 -18.47 -14.10
C VAL A 343 2.42 -19.16 -13.39
N SER A 344 3.36 -18.40 -12.81
CA SER A 344 4.45 -18.98 -12.02
C SER A 344 3.93 -19.76 -10.80
N ALA A 345 2.94 -19.23 -10.06
CA ALA A 345 2.34 -19.94 -8.93
C ALA A 345 1.56 -21.21 -9.35
N ALA A 346 0.83 -21.14 -10.47
CA ALA A 346 0.15 -22.29 -11.06
C ALA A 346 1.14 -23.39 -11.48
N LEU A 347 2.21 -23.00 -12.19
CA LEU A 347 3.28 -23.91 -12.60
C LEU A 347 4.01 -24.52 -11.40
N CYS A 348 4.30 -23.73 -10.36
CA CYS A 348 4.89 -24.24 -9.13
C CYS A 348 4.00 -25.33 -8.51
N THR A 349 2.70 -25.07 -8.37
CA THR A 349 1.75 -26.02 -7.79
C THR A 349 1.65 -27.29 -8.63
N PHE A 350 1.61 -27.14 -9.96
CA PHE A 350 1.59 -28.26 -10.90
C PHE A 350 2.86 -29.12 -10.81
N LEU A 351 4.04 -28.51 -10.90
CA LEU A 351 5.32 -29.22 -10.85
C LEU A 351 5.57 -29.89 -9.50
N MET A 352 5.15 -29.27 -8.39
CA MET A 352 5.16 -29.92 -7.09
C MET A 352 4.27 -31.15 -7.05
N GLY A 353 3.07 -31.06 -7.62
CA GLY A 353 2.17 -32.21 -7.76
C GLY A 353 2.75 -33.31 -8.62
N MET A 354 3.38 -32.97 -9.75
CA MET A 354 4.06 -33.96 -10.60
C MET A 354 5.19 -34.65 -9.82
N ALA A 355 6.03 -33.88 -9.12
CA ALA A 355 7.09 -34.44 -8.30
C ALA A 355 6.53 -35.39 -7.22
N TRP A 356 5.41 -35.04 -6.58
CA TRP A 356 4.73 -35.91 -5.63
C TRP A 356 4.25 -37.22 -6.27
N ILE A 357 3.60 -37.15 -7.43
CA ILE A 357 3.11 -38.32 -8.16
C ILE A 357 4.28 -39.24 -8.57
N TYR A 358 5.35 -38.69 -9.15
CA TYR A 358 6.50 -39.49 -9.62
C TYR A 358 7.34 -40.08 -8.49
N THR A 359 7.45 -39.38 -7.36
CA THR A 359 8.19 -39.90 -6.20
C THR A 359 7.40 -40.96 -5.44
N GLY A 360 6.08 -41.05 -5.64
CA GLY A 360 5.21 -41.96 -4.89
C GLY A 360 5.21 -41.68 -3.38
N TRP A 361 5.50 -40.44 -2.97
CA TRP A 361 5.67 -40.11 -1.56
C TRP A 361 4.33 -40.10 -0.82
N ASN A 362 4.08 -41.07 0.07
CA ASN A 362 2.80 -41.27 0.75
C ASN A 362 2.14 -39.98 1.31
N ASP A 363 2.88 -39.13 2.05
CA ASP A 363 2.34 -37.91 2.68
C ASP A 363 2.69 -36.60 1.93
N GLY A 364 3.06 -36.69 0.65
CA GLY A 364 3.45 -35.52 -0.15
C GLY A 364 2.35 -34.47 -0.34
N ALA A 365 1.08 -34.81 -0.10
CA ALA A 365 -0.06 -33.89 -0.14
C ALA A 365 0.14 -32.65 0.76
N ALA A 366 0.73 -32.84 1.95
CA ALA A 366 1.03 -31.76 2.88
C ALA A 366 2.05 -30.78 2.29
N GLY A 367 3.04 -31.29 1.56
CA GLY A 367 4.04 -30.48 0.86
C GLY A 367 3.45 -29.65 -0.27
N VAL A 368 2.69 -30.26 -1.17
CA VAL A 368 2.08 -29.55 -2.30
C VAL A 368 1.10 -28.48 -1.81
N SER A 369 0.28 -28.79 -0.81
CA SER A 369 -0.68 -27.83 -0.26
C SER A 369 0.00 -26.66 0.46
N LEU A 370 1.01 -26.90 1.30
CA LEU A 370 1.72 -25.83 2.01
C LEU A 370 2.58 -24.98 1.06
N GLY A 371 3.17 -25.59 0.02
CA GLY A 371 3.87 -24.87 -1.05
C GLY A 371 2.94 -23.97 -1.87
N ALA A 372 1.75 -24.46 -2.24
CA ALA A 372 0.73 -23.65 -2.92
C ALA A 372 0.28 -22.46 -2.06
N VAL A 373 0.09 -22.68 -0.75
CA VAL A 373 -0.20 -21.61 0.23
C VAL A 373 0.94 -20.57 0.22
N ALA A 374 2.20 -20.99 0.32
CA ALA A 374 3.34 -20.08 0.28
C ALA A 374 3.34 -19.23 -1.02
N CYS A 375 3.19 -19.87 -2.18
CA CYS A 375 3.16 -19.16 -3.46
C CYS A 375 2.01 -18.15 -3.55
N CYS A 376 0.79 -18.54 -3.14
CA CYS A 376 -0.37 -17.65 -3.20
C CYS A 376 -0.27 -16.45 -2.25
N PHE A 377 0.14 -16.67 -0.99
CA PHE A 377 0.21 -15.60 0.02
C PHE A 377 1.23 -14.51 -0.33
N PHE A 378 2.36 -14.92 -0.94
CA PHE A 378 3.46 -14.00 -1.23
C PHE A 378 3.49 -13.53 -2.69
N ALA A 379 2.61 -14.01 -3.56
CA ALA A 379 2.59 -13.66 -4.98
C ALA A 379 2.47 -12.15 -5.26
N ALA A 380 1.80 -11.41 -4.38
CA ALA A 380 1.58 -9.96 -4.47
C ALA A 380 2.80 -9.12 -4.06
N MET A 381 3.80 -9.72 -3.40
CA MET A 381 4.98 -9.02 -2.90
C MET A 381 5.99 -8.78 -4.04
N ASP A 382 6.67 -7.63 -3.98
CA ASP A 382 7.74 -7.31 -4.93
C ASP A 382 8.93 -8.28 -4.80
N GLU A 383 9.34 -8.58 -3.56
CA GLU A 383 10.36 -9.58 -3.22
C GLU A 383 9.75 -10.69 -2.35
N PRO A 384 9.19 -11.76 -2.96
CA PRO A 384 8.57 -12.85 -2.20
C PRO A 384 9.57 -13.76 -1.48
N ALA A 385 10.81 -13.89 -1.98
CA ALA A 385 11.79 -14.85 -1.47
C ALA A 385 12.19 -14.65 0.01
N PRO A 386 12.47 -13.42 0.51
CA PRO A 386 12.76 -13.21 1.93
C PRO A 386 11.62 -13.65 2.84
N PHE A 387 10.37 -13.41 2.43
CA PHE A 387 9.21 -13.81 3.20
C PHE A 387 8.97 -15.33 3.19
N ILE A 388 9.12 -15.99 2.05
CA ILE A 388 9.04 -17.46 1.97
C ILE A 388 10.18 -18.10 2.78
N ARG A 389 11.39 -17.50 2.79
CA ARG A 389 12.49 -17.95 3.64
C ARG A 389 12.16 -17.81 5.13
N SER A 390 11.55 -16.69 5.53
CA SER A 390 11.07 -16.53 6.90
C SER A 390 9.97 -17.55 7.23
N PHE A 391 9.09 -17.85 6.27
CA PHE A 391 8.05 -18.85 6.41
C PHE A 391 8.62 -20.26 6.58
N PHE A 392 9.67 -20.60 5.83
CA PHE A 392 10.39 -21.87 5.96
C PHE A 392 10.96 -22.06 7.37
N TRP A 393 11.71 -21.08 7.88
CA TRP A 393 12.27 -21.16 9.24
C TRP A 393 11.20 -21.16 10.31
N ALA A 394 10.14 -20.35 10.16
CA ALA A 394 8.98 -20.38 11.04
C ALA A 394 8.33 -21.76 11.06
N THR A 395 8.17 -22.40 9.89
CA THR A 395 7.60 -23.74 9.74
C THR A 395 8.49 -24.78 10.40
N ALA A 396 9.80 -24.74 10.20
CA ALA A 396 10.76 -25.63 10.85
C ALA A 396 10.65 -25.55 12.38
N VAL A 397 10.58 -24.33 12.92
CA VAL A 397 10.38 -24.09 14.35
C VAL A 397 9.02 -24.63 14.82
N CYS A 398 7.95 -24.43 14.05
CA CYS A 398 6.63 -24.99 14.36
C CYS A 398 6.63 -26.53 14.42
N VAL A 399 7.36 -27.20 13.52
CA VAL A 399 7.46 -28.67 13.53
C VAL A 399 8.13 -29.16 14.80
N VAL A 400 9.21 -28.50 15.25
CA VAL A 400 9.87 -28.85 16.52
C VAL A 400 8.94 -28.61 17.71
N PHE A 401 8.27 -27.45 17.76
CA PHE A 401 7.29 -27.18 18.81
C PHE A 401 6.13 -28.17 18.80
N ALA A 402 5.58 -28.50 17.63
CA ALA A 402 4.50 -29.46 17.49
C ALA A 402 4.94 -30.86 17.94
N ALA A 403 6.17 -31.28 17.64
CA ALA A 403 6.71 -32.55 18.12
C ALA A 403 6.79 -32.59 19.65
N VAL A 404 7.33 -31.53 20.27
CA VAL A 404 7.36 -31.42 21.74
C VAL A 404 5.94 -31.44 22.32
N TYR A 405 5.01 -30.69 21.71
CA TYR A 405 3.64 -30.61 22.17
C TYR A 405 2.90 -31.95 22.06
N VAL A 406 2.95 -32.61 20.92
CA VAL A 406 2.25 -33.88 20.69
C VAL A 406 2.84 -34.98 21.58
N PHE A 407 4.17 -35.17 21.60
CA PHE A 407 4.78 -36.34 22.25
C PHE A 407 5.02 -36.19 23.76
N PHE A 408 5.20 -34.96 24.28
CA PHE A 408 5.55 -34.75 25.70
C PHE A 408 4.47 -34.02 26.51
N ILE A 409 3.77 -33.06 25.89
CA ILE A 409 2.84 -32.19 26.61
C ILE A 409 1.43 -32.79 26.55
N LEU A 410 0.94 -33.10 25.35
CA LEU A 410 -0.44 -33.54 25.12
C LEU A 410 -0.72 -34.93 25.69
N THR A 411 0.30 -35.77 25.84
CA THR A 411 0.22 -37.05 26.58
C THR A 411 -0.21 -36.87 28.04
N ASN A 412 0.00 -35.68 28.60
CA ASN A 412 -0.38 -35.34 29.97
C ASN A 412 -1.71 -34.57 30.05
N ALA A 413 -2.38 -34.28 28.92
CA ALA A 413 -3.64 -33.54 28.89
C ALA A 413 -4.86 -34.46 29.12
N HIS A 414 -5.31 -34.55 30.37
CA HIS A 414 -6.42 -35.45 30.76
C HIS A 414 -7.78 -34.75 30.75
N ASP A 415 -7.81 -33.42 30.94
CA ASP A 415 -9.01 -32.60 30.94
C ASP A 415 -8.85 -31.40 30.01
N PHE A 416 -9.99 -30.89 29.51
CA PHE A 416 -10.01 -29.69 28.69
C PHE A 416 -9.39 -28.47 29.41
N GLY A 417 -9.57 -28.36 30.74
CA GLY A 417 -8.94 -27.29 31.53
C GLY A 417 -7.42 -27.31 31.45
N LEU A 418 -6.80 -28.49 31.52
CA LEU A 418 -5.35 -28.65 31.42
C LEU A 418 -4.87 -28.37 29.98
N LEU A 419 -5.63 -28.82 28.98
CA LEU A 419 -5.40 -28.49 27.57
C LEU A 419 -5.36 -26.96 27.35
N VAL A 420 -6.33 -26.23 27.92
CA VAL A 420 -6.37 -24.77 27.86
C VAL A 420 -5.15 -24.16 28.54
N ALA A 421 -4.75 -24.63 29.72
CA ALA A 421 -3.58 -24.12 30.42
C ALA A 421 -2.28 -24.33 29.61
N MET A 422 -2.12 -25.51 29.01
CA MET A 422 -0.96 -25.87 28.18
C MET A 422 -0.86 -25.05 26.89
N PHE A 423 -1.98 -24.69 26.28
CA PHE A 423 -2.01 -23.81 25.10
C PHE A 423 -2.03 -22.32 25.45
N ALA A 424 -2.46 -21.93 26.64
CA ALA A 424 -2.59 -20.52 27.01
C ALA A 424 -1.25 -19.79 26.89
N VAL A 425 -0.18 -20.33 27.46
CA VAL A 425 1.14 -19.69 27.48
C VAL A 425 1.67 -19.40 26.06
N PRO A 426 1.85 -20.38 25.15
CA PRO A 426 2.39 -20.09 23.81
C PRO A 426 1.44 -19.22 22.99
N TYR A 427 0.13 -19.48 23.01
CA TYR A 427 -0.81 -18.77 22.15
C TYR A 427 -1.10 -17.34 22.62
N LEU A 428 -0.97 -17.05 23.92
CA LEU A 428 -0.98 -15.67 24.43
C LEU A 428 0.29 -14.94 24.01
N LEU A 429 1.47 -15.54 24.16
CA LEU A 429 2.73 -14.96 23.70
C LEU A 429 2.67 -14.63 22.20
N LEU A 430 2.23 -15.58 21.37
CA LEU A 430 1.99 -15.35 19.95
C LEU A 430 0.98 -14.21 19.71
N GLY A 431 -0.09 -14.16 20.49
CA GLY A 431 -1.07 -13.07 20.45
C GLY A 431 -0.45 -11.69 20.68
N THR A 432 0.56 -11.56 21.55
CA THR A 432 1.24 -10.27 21.81
C THR A 432 2.15 -9.80 20.67
N PHE A 433 2.65 -10.73 19.84
CA PHE A 433 3.49 -10.40 18.68
C PHE A 433 2.69 -10.00 17.44
N ILE A 434 1.43 -10.44 17.32
CA ILE A 434 0.58 -10.12 16.15
C ILE A 434 0.39 -8.61 15.93
N PRO A 435 0.15 -7.78 16.97
CA PRO A 435 0.05 -6.32 16.80
C PRO A 435 1.33 -5.62 16.34
N GLN A 436 2.50 -6.26 16.45
CA GLN A 436 3.78 -5.64 16.10
C GLN A 436 4.05 -5.80 14.59
N PRO A 437 4.11 -4.72 13.79
CA PRO A 437 4.18 -4.80 12.32
C PRO A 437 5.34 -5.65 11.78
N ARG A 438 6.46 -5.69 12.52
CA ARG A 438 7.64 -6.49 12.18
C ARG A 438 7.39 -8.00 12.28
N PHE A 439 6.54 -8.42 13.20
CA PHE A 439 6.28 -9.83 13.51
C PHE A 439 4.89 -10.30 13.11
N THR A 440 3.95 -9.40 12.76
CA THR A 440 2.55 -9.73 12.47
C THR A 440 2.41 -10.95 11.58
N MET A 441 3.09 -10.96 10.43
CA MET A 441 2.96 -12.05 9.46
C MET A 441 3.59 -13.36 9.95
N VAL A 442 4.78 -13.29 10.56
CA VAL A 442 5.47 -14.47 11.08
C VAL A 442 4.69 -15.08 12.24
N ALA A 443 4.25 -14.27 13.20
CA ALA A 443 3.45 -14.70 14.34
C ALA A 443 2.12 -15.33 13.89
N MET A 444 1.43 -14.73 12.92
CA MET A 444 0.22 -15.27 12.32
C MET A 444 0.45 -16.65 11.69
N LEU A 445 1.51 -16.81 10.89
CA LEU A 445 1.85 -18.07 10.24
C LEU A 445 2.27 -19.15 11.26
N VAL A 446 3.06 -18.78 12.28
CA VAL A 446 3.45 -19.70 13.35
C VAL A 446 2.23 -20.16 14.14
N ALA A 447 1.28 -19.27 14.46
CA ALA A 447 0.05 -19.63 15.17
C ALA A 447 -0.78 -20.66 14.39
N VAL A 448 -0.94 -20.47 13.08
CA VAL A 448 -1.73 -21.35 12.21
C VAL A 448 -1.05 -22.68 11.95
N ASN A 449 0.25 -22.66 11.66
CA ASN A 449 1.02 -23.87 11.40
C ASN A 449 1.16 -24.71 12.66
N THR A 450 1.43 -24.10 13.83
CA THR A 450 1.49 -24.83 15.09
C THR A 450 0.14 -25.48 15.40
N ALA A 451 -0.98 -24.80 15.20
CA ALA A 451 -2.31 -25.39 15.39
C ALA A 451 -2.55 -26.58 14.45
N SER A 452 -2.18 -26.43 13.18
CA SER A 452 -2.33 -27.48 12.16
C SER A 452 -1.44 -28.70 12.41
N PHE A 453 -0.18 -28.48 12.80
CA PHE A 453 0.81 -29.55 13.01
C PHE A 453 0.61 -30.32 14.31
N VAL A 454 0.15 -29.64 15.37
CA VAL A 454 -0.28 -30.32 16.59
C VAL A 454 -1.49 -31.23 16.29
N GLY A 455 -2.33 -30.84 15.32
CA GLY A 455 -3.28 -31.75 14.69
C GLY A 455 -4.31 -32.34 15.65
N ILE A 456 -4.82 -31.53 16.60
CA ILE A 456 -5.87 -31.97 17.55
C ILE A 456 -7.06 -32.50 16.75
N GLN A 457 -7.32 -33.80 16.88
CA GLN A 457 -8.40 -34.54 16.22
C GLN A 457 -9.26 -35.23 17.28
N GLY A 458 -10.41 -35.78 16.87
CA GLY A 458 -11.35 -36.47 17.78
C GLY A 458 -10.76 -37.68 18.53
N GLY A 459 -9.59 -38.19 18.10
CA GLY A 459 -8.81 -39.20 18.83
C GLY A 459 -7.31 -38.86 18.81
N TYR A 460 -6.63 -39.08 19.93
CA TYR A 460 -5.17 -38.95 20.01
C TYR A 460 -4.52 -40.21 19.43
N SER A 461 -3.89 -40.10 18.25
CA SER A 461 -3.03 -41.13 17.67
C SER A 461 -1.60 -40.59 17.54
N ALA A 462 -0.69 -41.09 18.38
CA ALA A 462 0.71 -40.70 18.37
C ALA A 462 1.53 -41.59 17.42
N ASP A 463 1.31 -41.46 16.12
CA ASP A 463 2.19 -42.09 15.12
C ASP A 463 3.34 -41.15 14.77
N PHE A 464 4.54 -41.45 15.30
CA PHE A 464 5.74 -40.69 15.01
C PHE A 464 6.09 -40.70 13.52
N SER A 465 5.88 -41.82 12.82
CA SER A 465 6.24 -41.95 11.40
C SER A 465 5.34 -41.08 10.53
N ALA A 466 4.02 -41.15 10.73
CA ALA A 466 3.07 -40.32 10.01
C ALA A 466 3.26 -38.82 10.32
N PHE A 467 3.46 -38.48 11.60
CA PHE A 467 3.75 -37.10 12.01
C PHE A 467 5.02 -36.59 11.33
N PHE A 468 6.12 -37.31 11.43
CA PHE A 468 7.41 -36.89 10.88
C PHE A 468 7.37 -36.78 9.36
N ASN A 469 6.78 -37.77 8.67
CA ASN A 469 6.69 -37.80 7.22
C ASN A 469 5.84 -36.64 6.68
N SER A 470 4.67 -36.38 7.26
CA SER A 470 3.78 -35.29 6.85
C SER A 470 4.40 -33.91 7.08
N ASN A 471 5.05 -33.70 8.23
CA ASN A 471 5.71 -32.43 8.55
C ASN A 471 6.95 -32.17 7.68
N ILE A 472 7.75 -33.20 7.38
CA ILE A 472 8.88 -33.08 6.44
C ILE A 472 8.39 -32.80 5.03
N ALA A 473 7.31 -33.46 4.59
CA ALA A 473 6.68 -33.15 3.31
C ALA A 473 6.25 -31.68 3.25
N GLY A 474 5.59 -31.17 4.29
CA GLY A 474 5.26 -29.75 4.44
C GLY A 474 6.48 -28.84 4.30
N LEU A 475 7.56 -29.13 5.04
CA LEU A 475 8.79 -28.35 5.01
C LEU A 475 9.48 -28.38 3.63
N ALA A 476 9.56 -29.55 3.01
CA ALA A 476 10.07 -29.73 1.66
C ALA A 476 9.25 -28.95 0.63
N GLY A 477 7.92 -28.89 0.81
CA GLY A 477 7.03 -28.12 -0.04
C GLY A 477 7.30 -26.61 0.01
N VAL A 478 7.49 -26.06 1.20
CA VAL A 478 7.86 -24.64 1.37
C VAL A 478 9.26 -24.36 0.82
N LEU A 479 10.21 -25.29 0.98
CA LEU A 479 11.55 -25.18 0.41
C LEU A 479 11.50 -25.16 -1.13
N PHE A 480 10.71 -26.05 -1.74
CA PHE A 480 10.52 -26.06 -3.19
C PHE A 480 9.94 -24.72 -3.67
N ALA A 481 8.91 -24.21 -3.00
CA ALA A 481 8.33 -22.90 -3.31
C ALA A 481 9.37 -21.77 -3.20
N LEU A 482 10.28 -21.82 -2.22
CA LEU A 482 11.38 -20.86 -2.08
C LEU A 482 12.35 -20.93 -3.27
N LEU A 483 12.81 -22.13 -3.62
CA LEU A 483 13.75 -22.35 -4.73
C LEU A 483 13.13 -21.94 -6.07
N TRP A 484 11.87 -22.32 -6.31
CA TRP A 484 11.10 -21.91 -7.48
C TRP A 484 10.97 -20.39 -7.58
N THR A 485 10.70 -19.73 -6.45
CA THR A 485 10.57 -18.28 -6.39
C THR A 485 11.90 -17.58 -6.68
N LEU A 486 13.00 -18.08 -6.13
CA LEU A 486 14.36 -17.56 -6.40
C LEU A 486 14.73 -17.72 -7.88
N GLN A 487 14.31 -18.82 -8.52
CA GLN A 487 14.59 -19.07 -9.93
C GLN A 487 13.71 -18.23 -10.87
N THR A 488 12.41 -18.12 -10.59
CA THR A 488 11.45 -17.44 -11.47
C THR A 488 11.42 -15.93 -11.27
N ARG A 489 11.74 -15.41 -10.08
CA ARG A 489 11.74 -13.98 -9.76
C ARG A 489 13.08 -13.51 -9.20
N PRO A 490 14.14 -13.42 -10.02
CA PRO A 490 15.40 -12.78 -9.60
C PRO A 490 15.29 -11.24 -9.53
N PHE A 491 14.10 -10.65 -9.64
CA PHE A 491 13.92 -9.19 -9.68
C PHE A 491 14.19 -8.58 -8.30
N GLY A 492 15.38 -7.99 -8.12
CA GLY A 492 15.64 -7.15 -6.95
C GLY A 492 14.79 -5.88 -6.97
N THR A 493 14.44 -5.37 -5.79
CA THR A 493 13.84 -4.06 -5.50
C THR A 493 14.39 -2.92 -6.37
N ARG A 494 15.69 -2.96 -6.68
CA ARG A 494 16.38 -2.01 -7.56
C ARG A 494 15.84 -1.99 -9.00
N VAL A 495 15.50 -3.14 -9.58
CA VAL A 495 14.97 -3.23 -10.95
C VAL A 495 13.53 -2.72 -11.01
N ALA A 496 12.71 -3.06 -10.01
CA ALA A 496 11.34 -2.55 -9.90
C ALA A 496 11.33 -1.02 -9.75
N MET A 497 12.19 -0.47 -8.90
CA MET A 497 12.37 0.97 -8.72
C MET A 497 12.83 1.66 -10.02
N ARG A 498 13.81 1.09 -10.73
CA ARG A 498 14.29 1.63 -12.03
C ARG A 498 13.18 1.63 -13.08
N ARG A 499 12.42 0.54 -13.21
CA ARG A 499 11.27 0.47 -14.14
C ARG A 499 10.19 1.50 -13.80
N LEU A 500 9.93 1.73 -12.52
CA LEU A 500 8.91 2.69 -12.08
C LEU A 500 9.34 4.14 -12.38
N ILE A 501 10.61 4.47 -12.14
CA ILE A 501 11.20 5.78 -12.51
C ILE A 501 11.16 5.99 -14.03
N HIS A 502 11.55 4.99 -14.83
CA HIS A 502 11.49 5.09 -16.30
C HIS A 502 10.05 5.20 -16.80
N SER A 503 9.10 4.52 -16.15
CA SER A 503 7.68 4.69 -16.45
C SER A 503 7.19 6.12 -16.17
N SER A 504 7.67 6.74 -15.08
CA SER A 504 7.39 8.15 -14.77
C SER A 504 7.99 9.09 -15.81
N TRP A 505 9.26 8.93 -16.19
CA TRP A 505 9.86 9.75 -17.25
C TRP A 505 9.13 9.63 -18.59
N ARG A 506 8.68 8.42 -18.94
CA ARG A 506 7.92 8.17 -20.17
C ARG A 506 6.58 8.87 -20.15
N ASP A 507 5.93 8.92 -19.00
CA ASP A 507 4.65 9.61 -18.87
C ASP A 507 4.83 11.12 -18.80
N ILE A 508 5.87 11.66 -18.16
CA ILE A 508 6.20 13.09 -18.27
C ILE A 508 6.40 13.48 -19.74
N ALA A 509 7.19 12.70 -20.48
CA ALA A 509 7.41 12.93 -21.91
C ALA A 509 6.12 12.86 -22.75
N LYS A 510 5.22 11.94 -22.43
CA LYS A 510 3.93 11.76 -23.15
C LYS A 510 2.85 12.74 -22.72
N ASN A 511 2.89 13.21 -21.48
CA ASN A 511 1.88 14.05 -20.88
C ASN A 511 2.23 15.53 -21.02
N ALA A 512 3.48 15.90 -21.31
CA ALA A 512 3.86 17.29 -21.49
C ALA A 512 3.35 17.92 -22.81
N VAL A 513 3.04 17.15 -23.86
CA VAL A 513 2.63 17.69 -25.17
C VAL A 513 1.24 17.19 -25.64
N GLY A 514 0.41 18.11 -26.15
CA GLY A 514 -0.63 17.83 -27.17
C GLY A 514 -1.89 17.08 -26.72
N ARG A 515 -2.46 17.33 -25.53
CA ARG A 515 -3.62 16.56 -25.02
C ARG A 515 -4.85 17.38 -24.66
N SER A 516 -6.01 16.71 -24.68
CA SER A 516 -7.31 17.31 -24.39
C SER A 516 -7.56 17.45 -22.88
N VAL A 517 -8.31 18.49 -22.49
CA VAL A 517 -8.66 18.81 -21.09
C VAL A 517 -9.33 17.62 -20.36
N ALA A 518 -10.09 16.80 -21.10
CA ALA A 518 -10.81 15.64 -20.57
C ALA A 518 -9.90 14.51 -20.03
N GLU A 519 -8.66 14.38 -20.52
CA GLU A 519 -7.73 13.33 -20.09
C GLU A 519 -7.01 13.65 -18.77
N HIS A 520 -7.05 14.91 -18.33
CA HIS A 520 -6.27 15.40 -17.18
C HIS A 520 -6.69 14.71 -15.87
N GLY A 521 -7.98 14.47 -15.65
CA GLY A 521 -8.47 13.80 -14.43
C GLY A 521 -7.95 12.36 -14.28
N ARG A 522 -7.88 11.60 -15.38
CA ARG A 522 -7.36 10.22 -15.38
C ARG A 522 -5.85 10.18 -15.16
N LEU A 523 -5.10 11.13 -15.71
CA LEU A 523 -3.64 11.22 -15.53
C LEU A 523 -3.28 11.61 -14.10
N ARG A 524 -4.00 12.57 -13.52
CA ARG A 524 -3.87 12.98 -12.12
C ARG A 524 -4.10 11.83 -11.14
N ALA A 525 -5.11 11.00 -11.39
CA ALA A 525 -5.37 9.79 -10.63
C ALA A 525 -4.21 8.79 -10.71
N ARG A 526 -3.66 8.57 -11.91
CA ARG A 526 -2.49 7.69 -12.12
C ARG A 526 -1.24 8.22 -11.42
N LEU A 527 -1.02 9.53 -11.44
CA LEU A 527 0.08 10.19 -10.75
C LEU A 527 0.03 9.96 -9.24
N LEU A 528 -1.15 10.12 -8.64
CA LEU A 528 -1.38 9.85 -7.23
C LEU A 528 -1.22 8.36 -6.88
N ASP A 529 -1.75 7.46 -7.71
CA ASP A 529 -1.59 6.00 -7.53
C ASP A 529 -0.11 5.61 -7.60
N ARG A 530 0.66 6.19 -8.53
CA ARG A 530 2.10 5.93 -8.65
C ARG A 530 2.93 6.54 -7.54
N LEU A 531 2.60 7.76 -7.11
CA LEU A 531 3.16 8.33 -5.89
C LEU A 531 2.94 7.38 -4.71
N GLY A 532 1.72 6.87 -4.55
CA GLY A 532 1.39 5.86 -3.54
C GLY A 532 2.19 4.55 -3.66
N GLN A 533 2.67 4.20 -4.86
CA GLN A 533 3.51 3.03 -5.12
C GLN A 533 5.02 3.31 -5.00
N LEU A 534 5.47 4.53 -5.28
CA LEU A 534 6.86 4.98 -5.16
C LEU A 534 7.24 5.22 -3.70
N VAL A 535 6.33 5.86 -2.95
CA VAL A 535 6.52 6.25 -1.56
C VAL A 535 6.99 5.11 -0.65
N PRO A 536 6.37 3.91 -0.63
CA PRO A 536 6.78 2.83 0.27
C PRO A 536 8.16 2.28 -0.08
N ARG A 537 8.52 2.31 -1.36
CA ARG A 537 9.82 1.82 -1.86
C ARG A 537 10.94 2.81 -1.58
N LEU A 538 10.64 4.11 -1.65
CA LEU A 538 11.55 5.17 -1.20
C LEU A 538 11.70 5.13 0.33
N ALA A 539 10.61 4.90 1.07
CA ALA A 539 10.62 4.73 2.54
C ALA A 539 11.56 3.60 3.01
N ALA A 540 11.69 2.55 2.20
CA ALA A 540 12.53 1.39 2.49
C ALA A 540 13.99 1.52 2.00
N SER A 541 14.31 2.51 1.17
CA SER A 541 15.66 2.71 0.62
C SER A 541 16.41 3.74 1.46
N GLU A 542 17.37 3.31 2.28
CA GLU A 542 18.22 4.19 3.11
C GLU A 542 19.22 5.05 2.31
N SER A 543 19.31 4.87 0.99
CA SER A 543 20.34 5.51 0.16
C SER A 543 20.03 6.98 -0.16
N GLU A 544 20.86 7.88 0.36
CA GLU A 544 20.84 9.35 0.15
C GLU A 544 20.99 9.81 -1.32
N THR A 545 21.34 8.92 -2.26
CA THR A 545 21.81 9.29 -3.62
C THR A 545 20.79 9.11 -4.75
N SER A 546 19.62 8.54 -4.51
CA SER A 546 18.59 8.48 -5.56
C SER A 546 17.82 9.78 -5.60
N SER A 547 18.15 10.66 -6.55
CA SER A 547 17.33 11.78 -7.04
C SER A 547 15.84 11.56 -6.73
N ASP A 548 15.34 12.33 -5.77
CA ASP A 548 13.99 12.29 -5.21
C ASP A 548 12.93 12.10 -6.32
N GLY A 549 12.27 10.95 -6.39
CA GLY A 549 11.13 10.72 -7.31
C GLY A 549 9.98 11.74 -7.15
N PHE A 550 10.03 12.54 -6.09
CA PHE A 550 9.17 13.70 -5.88
C PHE A 550 9.45 14.86 -6.84
N THR A 551 10.68 15.02 -7.32
CA THR A 551 11.06 16.07 -8.29
C THR A 551 10.41 15.79 -9.64
N GLU A 552 10.49 14.56 -10.12
CA GLU A 552 9.80 14.11 -11.34
C GLU A 552 8.30 14.30 -11.24
N VAL A 553 7.71 13.94 -10.10
CA VAL A 553 6.29 14.16 -9.83
C VAL A 553 5.95 15.65 -9.84
N ARG A 554 6.76 16.50 -9.21
CA ARG A 554 6.55 17.96 -9.22
C ARG A 554 6.54 18.50 -10.64
N VAL A 555 7.51 18.09 -11.47
CA VAL A 555 7.57 18.49 -12.88
C VAL A 555 6.34 18.00 -13.65
N GLU A 556 5.89 16.77 -13.42
CA GLU A 556 4.67 16.24 -14.05
C GLU A 556 3.41 17.01 -13.64
N LEU A 557 3.26 17.31 -12.34
CA LEU A 557 2.15 18.09 -11.81
C LEU A 557 2.11 19.51 -12.40
N SER A 558 3.26 20.18 -12.45
CA SER A 558 3.39 21.51 -13.04
C SER A 558 3.17 21.50 -14.55
N ALA A 559 3.62 20.48 -15.27
CA ALA A 559 3.35 20.32 -16.70
C ALA A 559 1.84 20.15 -16.97
N LEU A 560 1.14 19.31 -16.19
CA LEU A 560 -0.31 19.16 -16.29
C LEU A 560 -1.07 20.42 -15.88
N ALA A 561 -0.53 21.21 -14.95
CA ALA A 561 -1.11 22.50 -14.60
C ALA A 561 -0.98 23.48 -15.77
N LEU A 562 0.18 23.57 -16.39
CA LEU A 562 0.41 24.41 -17.58
C LEU A 562 -0.51 24.02 -18.73
N GLN A 563 -0.68 22.73 -19.00
CA GLN A 563 -1.59 22.27 -20.06
C GLN A 563 -3.04 22.68 -19.85
N ARG A 564 -3.50 22.72 -18.61
CA ARG A 564 -4.85 23.18 -18.27
C ARG A 564 -5.05 24.66 -18.57
N GLU A 565 -4.01 25.47 -18.37
CA GLU A 565 -4.06 26.92 -18.55
C GLU A 565 -3.81 27.33 -20.01
N LEU A 566 -3.15 26.50 -20.85
CA LEU A 566 -2.88 26.77 -22.28
C LEU A 566 -4.09 27.31 -23.10
N PRO A 567 -5.32 26.80 -22.95
CA PRO A 567 -6.49 27.32 -23.68
C PRO A 567 -6.87 28.75 -23.29
N HIS A 568 -6.50 29.18 -22.09
CA HIS A 568 -6.82 30.49 -21.53
C HIS A 568 -5.72 31.54 -21.76
N LEU A 569 -4.56 31.13 -22.30
CA LEU A 569 -3.45 32.02 -22.63
C LEU A 569 -3.58 32.62 -24.04
N ASN A 570 -2.99 33.81 -24.24
CA ASN A 570 -2.86 34.46 -25.54
C ASN A 570 -1.92 33.65 -26.47
N SER A 571 -1.98 33.89 -27.78
CA SER A 571 -1.20 33.14 -28.79
C SER A 571 0.31 33.13 -28.49
N SER A 572 0.92 34.30 -28.25
CA SER A 572 2.35 34.40 -27.95
C SER A 572 2.78 33.68 -26.66
N GLN A 573 1.94 33.74 -25.62
CA GLN A 573 2.18 33.07 -24.34
C GLN A 573 2.03 31.56 -24.49
N ARG A 574 1.02 31.13 -25.24
CA ARG A 574 0.76 29.72 -25.55
C ARG A 574 1.95 29.10 -26.27
N ASP A 575 2.51 29.78 -27.27
CA ASP A 575 3.67 29.32 -28.02
C ASP A 575 4.91 29.20 -27.12
N ALA A 576 5.15 30.19 -26.25
CA ALA A 576 6.27 30.16 -25.30
C ALA A 576 6.15 29.01 -24.29
N VAL A 577 4.96 28.80 -23.70
CA VAL A 577 4.70 27.70 -22.76
C VAL A 577 4.78 26.34 -23.46
N GLN A 578 4.26 26.22 -24.68
CA GLN A 578 4.31 24.99 -25.46
C GLN A 578 5.73 24.61 -25.87
N ALA A 579 6.59 25.59 -26.18
CA ALA A 579 8.00 25.36 -26.45
C ALA A 579 8.73 24.79 -25.22
N VAL A 580 8.48 25.33 -24.02
CA VAL A 580 9.01 24.80 -22.76
C VAL A 580 8.53 23.36 -22.52
N LEU A 581 7.23 23.10 -22.64
CA LEU A 581 6.67 21.76 -22.45
C LEU A 581 7.26 20.73 -23.43
N THR A 582 7.51 21.14 -24.68
CA THR A 582 8.14 20.29 -25.70
C THR A 582 9.59 19.95 -25.33
N ASP A 583 10.34 20.91 -24.80
CA ASP A 583 11.73 20.68 -24.40
C ASP A 583 11.84 19.86 -23.10
N VAL A 584 10.92 20.05 -22.15
CA VAL A 584 10.78 19.17 -20.98
C VAL A 584 10.49 17.74 -21.45
N ALA A 585 9.59 17.56 -22.42
CA ALA A 585 9.30 16.25 -22.98
C ALA A 585 10.54 15.60 -23.61
N ARG A 586 11.30 16.38 -24.39
CA ARG A 586 12.54 15.92 -25.03
C ARG A 586 13.62 15.55 -24.01
N PHE A 587 13.77 16.33 -22.94
CA PHE A 587 14.71 16.03 -21.86
C PHE A 587 14.40 14.70 -21.16
N TYR A 588 13.12 14.42 -20.85
CA TYR A 588 12.77 13.14 -20.23
C TYR A 588 12.84 11.96 -21.21
N GLN A 589 12.69 12.19 -22.52
CA GLN A 589 12.99 11.18 -23.55
C GLN A 589 14.49 10.86 -23.62
N SER A 590 15.38 11.87 -23.62
CA SER A 590 16.82 11.63 -23.66
C SER A 590 17.36 11.01 -22.37
N ARG A 591 16.73 11.28 -21.22
CA ARG A 591 16.96 10.56 -19.95
C ARG A 591 16.61 9.08 -20.04
N LEU A 592 15.53 8.73 -20.75
CA LEU A 592 15.10 7.34 -20.96
C LEU A 592 16.06 6.56 -21.86
N ASP A 593 16.66 7.23 -22.83
CA ASP A 593 17.66 6.66 -23.72
C ASP A 593 19.07 6.64 -23.09
N GLU A 594 19.18 6.97 -21.79
CA GLU A 594 20.41 7.09 -21.01
C GLU A 594 21.46 8.07 -21.59
N GLN A 595 21.03 8.98 -22.46
CA GLN A 595 21.91 9.92 -23.17
C GLN A 595 22.27 11.16 -22.34
N VAL A 596 21.39 11.57 -21.41
CA VAL A 596 21.53 12.84 -20.70
C VAL A 596 21.18 12.68 -19.22
N SER A 597 22.04 13.19 -18.33
CA SER A 597 21.81 13.20 -16.89
C SER A 597 21.36 14.56 -16.33
N GLN A 598 21.61 15.67 -17.02
CA GLN A 598 21.26 17.02 -16.57
C GLN A 598 20.54 17.83 -17.66
N PRO A 599 19.61 18.72 -17.29
CA PRO A 599 18.89 19.54 -18.25
C PRO A 599 19.82 20.54 -18.96
N ASP A 600 19.56 20.79 -20.23
CA ASP A 600 20.38 21.67 -21.08
C ASP A 600 20.16 23.16 -20.76
N THR A 601 21.16 24.00 -21.02
CA THR A 601 21.10 25.46 -20.83
C THR A 601 20.04 26.11 -21.72
N THR A 602 19.76 25.52 -22.88
CA THR A 602 18.69 25.97 -23.79
C THR A 602 17.29 25.88 -23.15
N LEU A 603 17.04 24.85 -22.33
CA LEU A 603 15.79 24.69 -21.58
C LEU A 603 15.68 25.74 -20.47
N HIS A 604 16.80 26.07 -19.82
CA HIS A 604 16.87 27.13 -18.81
C HIS A 604 16.45 28.49 -19.40
N ASP A 605 17.02 28.87 -20.54
CA ASP A 605 16.73 30.16 -21.19
C ASP A 605 15.28 30.28 -21.66
N LYS A 606 14.72 29.19 -22.22
CA LYS A 606 13.31 29.15 -22.64
C LYS A 606 12.34 29.23 -21.46
N LEU A 607 12.67 28.60 -20.33
CA LEU A 607 11.88 28.73 -19.10
C LEU A 607 11.84 30.19 -18.63
N LEU A 608 13.00 30.86 -18.60
CA LEU A 608 13.09 32.27 -18.24
C LEU A 608 12.33 33.17 -19.22
N GLY A 609 12.45 32.92 -20.53
CA GLY A 609 11.72 33.64 -21.57
C GLY A 609 10.20 33.50 -21.42
N ALA A 610 9.71 32.28 -21.17
CA ALA A 610 8.30 32.02 -20.94
C ALA A 610 7.79 32.70 -19.67
N VAL A 611 8.55 32.67 -18.57
CA VAL A 611 8.22 33.39 -17.34
C VAL A 611 8.07 34.89 -17.63
N ARG A 612 9.04 35.52 -18.30
CA ARG A 612 9.00 36.96 -18.65
C ARG A 612 7.77 37.31 -19.49
N SER A 613 7.39 36.48 -20.45
CA SER A 613 6.21 36.70 -21.31
C SER A 613 4.88 36.75 -20.54
N LEU A 614 4.83 36.09 -19.38
CA LEU A 614 3.66 36.01 -18.51
C LEU A 614 3.66 37.07 -17.39
N VAL A 615 4.79 37.73 -17.13
CA VAL A 615 4.91 38.71 -16.03
C VAL A 615 3.98 39.91 -16.23
N ALA A 616 3.78 40.35 -17.48
CA ALA A 616 3.02 41.56 -17.81
C ALA A 616 1.48 41.41 -17.68
N HIS A 617 0.96 40.22 -17.38
CA HIS A 617 -0.48 39.94 -17.44
C HIS A 617 -1.05 39.53 -16.07
N SER A 618 -2.23 40.06 -15.75
CA SER A 618 -2.86 39.96 -14.42
C SER A 618 -3.93 38.89 -14.27
N ASP A 619 -4.26 38.19 -15.35
CA ASP A 619 -5.31 37.18 -15.36
C ASP A 619 -4.89 35.94 -14.53
N GLN A 620 -5.90 35.19 -14.08
CA GLN A 620 -5.67 34.03 -13.23
C GLN A 620 -4.86 32.92 -13.93
N ALA A 621 -5.02 32.75 -15.24
CA ALA A 621 -4.33 31.74 -16.02
C ALA A 621 -2.83 32.07 -16.14
N SER A 622 -2.48 33.31 -16.46
CA SER A 622 -1.08 33.77 -16.51
C SER A 622 -0.36 33.63 -15.17
N ARG A 623 -1.02 33.94 -14.05
CA ARG A 623 -0.43 33.75 -12.71
C ARG A 623 -0.18 32.28 -12.39
N SER A 624 -1.16 31.42 -12.64
CA SER A 624 -1.06 29.97 -12.44
C SER A 624 0.03 29.35 -13.30
N ALA A 625 0.11 29.76 -14.57
CA ALA A 625 1.14 29.32 -15.50
C ALA A 625 2.54 29.78 -15.07
N ARG A 626 2.71 31.03 -14.65
CA ARG A 626 3.98 31.57 -14.15
C ARG A 626 4.48 30.81 -12.91
N ALA A 627 3.60 30.55 -11.95
CA ALA A 627 3.96 29.76 -10.77
C ALA A 627 4.41 28.34 -11.16
N SER A 628 3.71 27.70 -12.10
CA SER A 628 4.04 26.35 -12.57
C SER A 628 5.36 26.30 -13.35
N LEU A 629 5.69 27.33 -14.16
CA LEU A 629 6.99 27.45 -14.83
C LEU A 629 8.13 27.65 -13.82
N MET A 630 7.92 28.48 -12.80
CA MET A 630 8.92 28.69 -11.74
C MET A 630 9.16 27.40 -10.95
N ASP A 631 8.10 26.62 -10.68
CA ASP A 631 8.23 25.33 -10.03
C ASP A 631 9.06 24.33 -10.84
N ILE A 632 8.87 24.27 -12.17
CA ILE A 632 9.66 23.43 -13.07
C ILE A 632 11.12 23.91 -13.08
N HIS A 633 11.34 25.23 -13.14
CA HIS A 633 12.68 25.82 -13.14
C HIS A 633 13.45 25.44 -11.88
N VAL A 634 12.87 25.65 -10.70
CA VAL A 634 13.51 25.32 -9.42
C VAL A 634 13.67 23.80 -9.22
N ALA A 635 12.79 22.99 -9.80
CA ALA A 635 12.91 21.52 -9.74
C ALA A 635 14.04 20.98 -10.62
N LEU A 636 14.21 21.52 -11.84
CA LEU A 636 15.21 21.05 -12.81
C LEU A 636 16.58 21.73 -12.62
N PHE A 637 16.60 22.98 -12.14
CA PHE A 637 17.79 23.79 -11.92
C PHE A 637 17.85 24.26 -10.46
N PRO A 638 18.04 23.34 -9.49
CA PRO A 638 18.23 23.74 -8.11
C PRO A 638 19.47 24.63 -8.01
N ALA A 639 19.38 25.71 -7.23
CA ALA A 639 20.52 26.58 -6.96
C ALA A 639 21.70 25.73 -6.48
N THR A 640 22.80 25.78 -7.24
CA THR A 640 23.99 24.96 -7.02
C THR A 640 24.52 25.14 -5.60
N ARG A 641 25.01 24.04 -5.02
CA ARG A 641 25.83 24.06 -3.80
C ARG A 641 26.98 25.07 -4.01
N PRO A 642 27.41 25.84 -3.00
CA PRO A 642 28.70 26.50 -3.08
C PRO A 642 29.73 25.40 -3.34
N GLU A 643 30.46 25.52 -4.44
CA GLU A 643 31.67 24.74 -4.67
C GLU A 643 32.54 24.95 -3.44
N SER A 644 32.78 23.87 -2.70
CA SER A 644 33.78 23.90 -1.64
C SER A 644 35.10 24.17 -2.32
N ALA A 645 35.77 25.20 -1.81
CA ALA A 645 37.12 25.64 -2.11
C ALA A 645 38.03 24.56 -2.72
N GLN A 646 38.65 24.91 -3.84
CA GLN A 646 39.95 24.34 -4.23
C GLN A 646 40.97 24.50 -3.13
#